data_AF-A0A925X1Y6-F1
#
_entry.id   AF-A0A925X1Y6-F1
#
_cell.length_a   1.000
_cell.length_b   1.000
_cell.length_c   1.000
_cell.angle_alpha   90.00
_cell.angle_beta   90.00
_cell.angle_gamma   90.00
#
_symmetry.space_group_name_H-M   'P 1'
#
loop_
_entity.id
_entity.type
_entity.pdbx_description
1 polymer ?
#
loop_
_entity_poly.entity_id
_entity_poly.type
_entity_poly.pdbx_seq_one_letter_code
_entity_poly.pdbx_strand_id
1 'polypeptide(L)'
;MRAITRPASRSIATDGYYQTARWIQDEIAKLPNVELQVHEFPIVVPVTKSATLTFADGSTERVYPFWAAGARLCSTPEAGIRGRLIYCGEGKIEQIPIGHISGQIAVVESTARTAWTRAISSGARAIIVLGTDDTNNLDLRNHDIRMPINLPRFYVPEGKLANDLRRSPNPREATLRASVSWETRTAINLYALVKPSNSDSSHRAALMLYAPFDSTSLVPDLAPGASQAVQTASALAMLRDFSRAPPDRPMLVCFSGADGIQLLGSRQMLMALAESPQTWWREMSELSQKQSNAYQARYRANEVRDRAEKLDVRRDRTTIERIVAGIELELKLAQDELFRQRAGGPADDSPAPQSELESRQATLHRLKAAFQNRPADLAKIENALAAREIIDRTIARMDELLQQHAGRKGVLDRRVELYQWLARAIGRNPEPADSDSTSRLIELVVGIDLSDRGTRIGPLTEGNFQRTTSIGDVQDYLSWLNRALRERAQWFESIRDRVDLEPPNQIRSPQSYLCASMPISTELTQAWGVPGLSFVTLDDQRLRRDTPTDTLEHLNVDAIVPQLRAVRTIIIKAASDLTFQGPADRKRRRASIPGQVVSLAPGKPVANLGRGGFLIAYHYVNTVVSVHPKLRAMSWTMGVRRNEMTACDADGNYLIEGLPRLHNDLQLFAVTAHRVDPKSGAITSTTDLGKQSGDISIYCDIKNAITPKRSLVFDCDQAALVDVIDPRFMQPLNEATLIDARREAEPQRFCFFLHDRFFAGFLEPGSRTAYAFRYGRIGNRLLMLNPPNGELASAGVSGGVSGFVPSELLANPLSLTTAQNFWALNDGRLDAYRRAGVSSSVIDSMHRDSASQLAQAKTALAQNHSTNFARTSELAWSNEARVYDAVRDLADDVVRGAIFLLLLCVPFAFCVERLLIGTPNVYRQITGSACIFAIMTAALWSFHPAFKISASPLIIVLAFAIIFMSLVVIVVLYNKFDVELKRIRSGRAISDDVNLRRVGVLANAVLLGIANMRRRP
;
A
#
# COMPACT_ATOMS: atom_id res chain seq x y z
N MET A 1 37.17 -6.26 3.56
CA MET A 1 36.80 -4.90 3.12
C MET A 1 37.07 -4.69 1.64
N ARG A 2 38.30 -4.40 1.19
CA ARG A 2 38.61 -4.09 -0.22
C ARG A 2 38.00 -5.05 -1.26
N ALA A 3 38.09 -6.36 -1.03
CA ALA A 3 37.50 -7.35 -1.95
C ALA A 3 35.97 -7.26 -2.02
N ILE A 4 35.32 -7.13 -0.86
CA ILE A 4 33.85 -7.07 -0.73
C ILE A 4 33.32 -5.75 -1.33
N THR A 5 34.02 -4.63 -1.15
CA THR A 5 33.58 -3.31 -1.62
C THR A 5 34.07 -2.95 -3.03
N ARG A 6 34.67 -3.89 -3.77
CA ARG A 6 35.15 -3.66 -5.13
C ARG A 6 34.01 -3.42 -6.15
N PRO A 7 32.89 -4.15 -6.12
CA PRO A 7 31.78 -3.88 -7.03
C PRO A 7 31.08 -2.56 -6.71
N ALA A 8 30.57 -1.88 -7.75
CA ALA A 8 29.80 -0.63 -7.59
C ALA A 8 28.50 -0.81 -6.80
N SER A 9 27.91 -2.02 -6.84
CA SER A 9 26.77 -2.39 -6.03
C SER A 9 26.85 -3.86 -5.62
N ARG A 10 26.44 -4.17 -4.38
CA ARG A 10 26.10 -5.52 -3.92
C ARG A 10 24.64 -5.64 -3.51
N SER A 11 23.77 -4.76 -4.01
CA SER A 11 22.34 -4.96 -3.86
C SER A 11 21.92 -6.26 -4.52
N ILE A 12 20.91 -6.89 -3.93
CA ILE A 12 20.41 -8.19 -4.38
C ILE A 12 20.16 -8.19 -5.90
N ALA A 13 20.51 -9.30 -6.55
CA ALA A 13 20.44 -9.52 -8.00
C ALA A 13 21.37 -8.67 -8.89
N THR A 14 22.29 -7.89 -8.33
CA THR A 14 23.39 -7.30 -9.11
C THR A 14 24.53 -8.30 -9.33
N ASP A 15 25.36 -8.08 -10.36
CA ASP A 15 26.54 -8.91 -10.59
C ASP A 15 27.51 -8.89 -9.39
N GLY A 16 27.64 -7.72 -8.73
CA GLY A 16 28.48 -7.55 -7.55
C GLY A 16 28.00 -8.34 -6.33
N TYR A 17 26.69 -8.53 -6.17
CA TYR A 17 26.13 -9.44 -5.17
C TYR A 17 26.59 -10.89 -5.41
N TYR A 18 26.44 -11.41 -6.64
CA TYR A 18 26.83 -12.79 -6.97
C TYR A 18 28.36 -13.00 -6.99
N GLN A 19 29.13 -12.00 -7.40
CA GLN A 19 30.59 -12.01 -7.29
C GLN A 19 31.04 -12.07 -5.83
N THR A 20 30.38 -11.31 -4.95
CA THR A 20 30.69 -11.32 -3.51
C THR A 20 30.33 -12.65 -2.87
N ALA A 21 29.15 -13.21 -3.18
CA ALA A 21 28.75 -14.53 -2.69
C ALA A 21 29.79 -15.61 -3.08
N ARG A 22 30.20 -15.65 -4.36
CA ARG A 22 31.25 -16.56 -4.83
C ARG A 22 32.57 -16.34 -4.13
N TRP A 23 33.00 -15.08 -3.99
CA TRP A 23 34.24 -14.77 -3.29
C TRP A 23 34.21 -15.25 -1.82
N ILE A 24 33.08 -15.09 -1.11
CA ILE A 24 32.94 -15.61 0.26
C ILE A 24 33.04 -17.14 0.26
N GLN A 25 32.41 -17.85 -0.68
CA GLN A 25 32.52 -19.30 -0.80
C GLN A 25 33.96 -19.75 -1.01
N ASP A 26 34.69 -19.09 -1.92
CA ASP A 26 36.10 -19.37 -2.19
C ASP A 26 36.98 -19.13 -0.95
N GLU A 27 36.69 -18.09 -0.17
CA GLU A 27 37.41 -17.81 1.07
C GLU A 27 37.11 -18.85 2.16
N ILE A 28 35.88 -19.34 2.25
CA ILE A 28 35.50 -20.41 3.19
C ILE A 28 36.15 -21.73 2.79
N ALA A 29 36.16 -22.06 1.50
CA ALA A 29 36.75 -23.31 0.97
C ALA A 29 38.26 -23.45 1.27
N LYS A 30 38.96 -22.34 1.50
CA LYS A 30 40.38 -22.32 1.90
C LYS A 30 40.60 -22.68 3.37
N LEU A 31 39.55 -22.71 4.19
CA LEU A 31 39.65 -22.90 5.63
C LEU A 31 39.59 -24.39 5.99
N PRO A 32 40.55 -24.93 6.75
CA PRO A 32 40.47 -26.29 7.25
C PRO A 32 39.33 -26.41 8.27
N ASN A 33 38.75 -27.61 8.39
CA ASN A 33 37.73 -27.94 9.40
C ASN A 33 36.46 -27.07 9.33
N VAL A 34 36.14 -26.51 8.16
CA VAL A 34 34.90 -25.76 7.91
C VAL A 34 34.06 -26.49 6.87
N GLU A 35 32.82 -26.80 7.21
CA GLU A 35 31.84 -27.38 6.30
C GLU A 35 30.93 -26.27 5.76
N LEU A 36 30.90 -26.10 4.44
CA LEU A 36 30.12 -25.07 3.76
C LEU A 36 28.82 -25.67 3.21
N GLN A 37 27.69 -25.05 3.53
CA GLN A 37 26.40 -25.32 2.91
C GLN A 37 25.83 -24.06 2.27
N VAL A 38 25.26 -24.20 1.07
CA VAL A 38 24.64 -23.11 0.31
C VAL A 38 23.12 -23.29 0.33
N HIS A 39 22.39 -22.21 0.59
CA HIS A 39 20.93 -22.19 0.57
C HIS A 39 20.44 -21.12 -0.40
N GLU A 40 19.80 -21.58 -1.47
CA GLU A 40 19.26 -20.73 -2.52
C GLU A 40 17.74 -20.66 -2.43
N PHE A 41 17.18 -19.47 -2.61
CA PHE A 41 15.74 -19.24 -2.63
C PHE A 41 15.35 -18.11 -3.59
N PRO A 42 14.14 -18.15 -4.18
CA PRO A 42 13.68 -17.12 -5.09
C PRO A 42 13.32 -15.83 -4.34
N ILE A 43 13.57 -14.70 -4.98
CA ILE A 43 13.15 -13.36 -4.54
C ILE A 43 12.71 -12.53 -5.75
N VAL A 44 11.70 -11.67 -5.58
CA VAL A 44 11.26 -10.72 -6.61
C VAL A 44 11.83 -9.34 -6.32
N VAL A 45 12.60 -8.80 -7.27
CA VAL A 45 13.35 -7.54 -7.09
C VAL A 45 13.28 -6.67 -8.35
N PRO A 46 13.42 -5.33 -8.22
CA PRO A 46 13.53 -4.45 -9.37
C PRO A 46 14.93 -4.63 -10.01
N VAL A 47 14.96 -4.86 -11.32
CA VAL A 47 16.20 -5.00 -12.10
C VAL A 47 16.25 -3.90 -13.17
N THR A 48 17.30 -3.08 -13.13
CA THR A 48 17.58 -2.07 -14.15
C THR A 48 18.27 -2.72 -15.35
N LYS A 49 17.64 -2.67 -16.52
CA LYS A 49 18.26 -3.10 -17.79
C LYS A 49 19.03 -1.96 -18.44
N SER A 50 18.45 -0.76 -18.43
CA SER A 50 19.09 0.47 -18.91
C SER A 50 18.45 1.68 -18.26
N ALA A 51 19.24 2.74 -18.05
CA ALA A 51 18.77 4.03 -17.58
C ALA A 51 19.75 5.12 -18.06
N THR A 52 19.26 5.99 -18.94
CA THR A 52 20.11 6.92 -19.70
C THR A 52 19.43 8.26 -19.93
N LEU A 53 20.25 9.27 -20.10
CA LEU A 53 19.87 10.62 -20.50
C LEU A 53 20.56 10.94 -21.83
N THR A 54 19.77 11.05 -22.90
CA THR A 54 20.29 11.35 -24.24
C THR A 54 20.01 12.81 -24.59
N PHE A 55 21.05 13.57 -24.91
CA PHE A 55 20.98 14.98 -25.27
C PHE A 55 20.76 15.18 -26.78
N ALA A 56 20.40 16.40 -27.19
CA ALA A 56 20.16 16.73 -28.60
C ALA A 56 21.37 16.55 -29.53
N ASP A 57 22.59 16.60 -28.99
CA ASP A 57 23.85 16.35 -29.71
C ASP A 57 24.16 14.84 -29.89
N GLY A 58 23.27 13.96 -29.41
CA GLY A 58 23.42 12.50 -29.44
C GLY A 58 24.26 11.94 -28.29
N SER A 59 24.89 12.78 -27.46
CA SER A 59 25.60 12.32 -26.28
C SER A 59 24.63 11.66 -25.30
N THR A 60 25.07 10.57 -24.69
CA THR A 60 24.26 9.78 -23.76
C THR A 60 25.02 9.58 -22.47
N GLU A 61 24.40 9.93 -21.36
CA GLU A 61 24.95 9.78 -20.03
C GLU A 61 24.13 8.78 -19.21
N ARG A 62 24.78 8.07 -18.29
CA ARG A 62 24.11 7.12 -17.39
C ARG A 62 23.43 7.86 -16.24
N VAL A 63 22.21 7.46 -15.92
CA VAL A 63 21.48 7.89 -14.72
C VAL A 63 21.01 6.67 -13.94
N TYR A 64 20.73 6.83 -12.65
CA TYR A 64 20.47 5.69 -11.78
C TYR A 64 19.05 5.77 -11.19
N PRO A 65 18.15 4.82 -11.48
CA PRO A 65 16.80 4.85 -10.93
C PRO A 65 16.80 4.70 -9.40
N PHE A 66 15.92 5.43 -8.71
CA PHE A 66 15.63 5.16 -7.30
C PHE A 66 14.86 3.85 -7.12
N TRP A 67 14.88 3.30 -5.90
CA TRP A 67 14.03 2.18 -5.49
C TRP A 67 12.55 2.44 -5.84
N ALA A 68 11.85 1.35 -6.16
CA ALA A 68 10.46 1.37 -6.61
C ALA A 68 9.53 2.03 -5.59
N ALA A 69 8.58 2.84 -6.06
CA ALA A 69 7.48 3.34 -5.25
C ALA A 69 6.41 2.25 -5.15
N GLY A 70 6.37 1.47 -4.06
CA GLY A 70 5.50 0.28 -3.99
C GLY A 70 5.72 -0.64 -5.20
N ALA A 71 4.64 -1.06 -5.88
CA ALA A 71 4.76 -1.86 -7.10
C ALA A 71 5.23 -1.06 -8.34
N ARG A 72 5.24 0.28 -8.29
CA ARG A 72 5.55 1.15 -9.44
C ARG A 72 7.05 1.42 -9.54
N LEU A 73 7.64 0.94 -10.63
CA LEU A 73 9.06 1.09 -10.95
C LEU A 73 9.37 2.49 -11.51
N CYS A 74 10.64 2.92 -11.39
CA CYS A 74 11.18 4.12 -12.05
C CYS A 74 11.48 3.87 -13.54
N SER A 75 10.56 3.23 -14.26
CA SER A 75 10.63 2.99 -15.70
C SER A 75 9.95 4.12 -16.47
N THR A 76 10.45 4.40 -17.66
CA THR A 76 9.83 5.36 -18.58
C THR A 76 9.02 4.62 -19.66
N PRO A 77 8.06 5.28 -20.33
CA PRO A 77 7.50 4.77 -21.58
C PRO A 77 8.61 4.46 -22.60
N GLU A 78 8.31 3.61 -23.59
CA GLU A 78 9.27 3.23 -24.63
C GLU A 78 9.76 4.44 -25.45
N ALA A 79 8.95 5.49 -25.60
CA ALA A 79 9.35 6.75 -26.22
C ALA A 79 10.30 7.60 -25.36
N GLY A 80 10.46 7.28 -24.07
CA GLY A 80 11.18 8.10 -23.09
C GLY A 80 10.37 9.32 -22.60
N ILE A 81 10.91 10.02 -21.62
CA ILE A 81 10.41 11.32 -21.17
C ILE A 81 11.32 12.38 -21.76
N ARG A 82 10.84 13.10 -22.78
CA ARG A 82 11.55 14.23 -23.40
C ARG A 82 11.19 15.53 -22.69
N GLY A 83 12.19 16.35 -22.40
CA GLY A 83 12.00 17.67 -21.80
C GLY A 83 13.32 18.40 -21.57
N ARG A 84 13.23 19.69 -21.25
CA ARG A 84 14.37 20.49 -20.78
C ARG A 84 14.72 20.11 -19.35
N LEU A 85 16.01 20.10 -19.03
CA LEU A 85 16.55 19.86 -17.70
C LEU A 85 16.58 21.17 -16.92
N ILE A 86 15.60 21.37 -16.06
CA ILE A 86 15.42 22.62 -15.30
C ILE A 86 16.07 22.47 -13.93
N TYR A 87 17.16 23.19 -13.68
CA TYR A 87 17.79 23.22 -12.35
C TYR A 87 16.96 24.04 -11.35
N CYS A 88 16.55 23.39 -10.27
CA CYS A 88 15.63 23.89 -9.24
C CYS A 88 16.31 24.02 -7.87
N GLY A 89 17.64 23.92 -7.78
CA GLY A 89 18.39 24.01 -6.53
C GLY A 89 17.91 23.01 -5.48
N GLU A 90 17.61 23.51 -4.28
CA GLU A 90 17.12 22.71 -3.14
C GLU A 90 15.59 22.46 -3.22
N GLY A 91 14.94 22.74 -4.35
CA GLY A 91 13.48 22.63 -4.49
C GLY A 91 12.72 23.70 -3.71
N LYS A 92 13.39 24.78 -3.28
CA LYS A 92 12.72 25.94 -2.71
C LYS A 92 11.90 26.64 -3.78
N ILE A 93 10.77 27.23 -3.39
CA ILE A 93 9.82 27.77 -4.38
C ILE A 93 10.42 28.94 -5.17
N GLU A 94 11.32 29.72 -4.56
CA GLU A 94 12.03 30.82 -5.23
C GLU A 94 13.00 30.31 -6.31
N GLN A 95 13.44 29.05 -6.21
CA GLN A 95 14.41 28.42 -7.12
C GLN A 95 13.74 27.63 -8.25
N ILE A 96 12.44 27.33 -8.14
CA ILE A 96 11.69 26.59 -9.17
C ILE A 96 11.14 27.62 -10.17
N PRO A 97 11.52 27.61 -11.45
CA PRO A 97 10.94 28.51 -12.45
C PRO A 97 9.55 28.02 -12.85
N ILE A 98 8.53 28.47 -12.12
CA ILE A 98 7.15 27.98 -12.22
C ILE A 98 6.53 28.10 -13.63
N GLY A 99 6.88 29.16 -14.36
CA GLY A 99 6.39 29.41 -15.72
C GLY A 99 7.01 28.49 -16.78
N HIS A 100 8.05 27.72 -16.43
CA HIS A 100 8.81 26.93 -17.39
C HIS A 100 8.95 25.45 -17.02
N ILE A 101 8.59 25.05 -15.79
CA ILE A 101 8.79 23.69 -15.28
C ILE A 101 7.71 22.69 -15.74
N SER A 102 6.50 23.14 -16.05
CA SER A 102 5.41 22.25 -16.47
C SER A 102 5.81 21.46 -17.74
N GLY A 103 5.60 20.13 -17.68
CA GLY A 103 5.96 19.21 -18.75
C GLY A 103 7.45 18.86 -18.85
N GLN A 104 8.32 19.50 -18.06
CA GLN A 104 9.78 19.35 -18.13
C GLN A 104 10.34 18.33 -17.11
N ILE A 105 11.66 18.17 -17.09
CA ILE A 105 12.38 17.33 -16.13
C ILE A 105 13.04 18.27 -15.11
N ALA A 106 12.69 18.13 -13.84
CA ALA A 106 13.31 18.94 -12.78
C ALA A 106 14.63 18.31 -12.33
N VAL A 107 15.63 19.15 -12.11
CA VAL A 107 16.93 18.77 -11.55
C VAL A 107 17.05 19.42 -10.18
N VAL A 108 17.19 18.63 -9.12
CA VAL A 108 17.25 19.09 -7.73
C VAL A 108 18.50 18.56 -7.03
N GLU A 109 19.01 19.27 -6.05
CA GLU A 109 20.06 18.78 -5.16
C GLU A 109 19.51 17.69 -4.23
N SER A 110 20.35 16.72 -3.84
CA SER A 110 19.94 15.70 -2.85
C SER A 110 19.48 16.32 -1.53
N THR A 111 20.04 17.48 -1.16
CA THR A 111 19.67 18.24 0.04
C THR A 111 18.26 18.85 -0.02
N ALA A 112 17.56 18.78 -1.16
CA ALA A 112 16.16 19.19 -1.28
C ALA A 112 15.22 18.42 -0.34
N ARG A 113 15.58 17.20 0.08
CA ARG A 113 14.87 16.39 1.09
C ARG A 113 13.39 16.20 0.77
N THR A 114 12.49 16.95 1.40
CA THR A 114 11.03 16.85 1.13
C THR A 114 10.58 17.82 0.04
N ALA A 115 11.39 18.82 -0.30
CA ALA A 115 11.02 19.90 -1.21
C ALA A 115 11.04 19.50 -2.69
N TRP A 116 11.61 18.35 -3.06
CA TRP A 116 11.59 17.86 -4.45
C TRP A 116 10.15 17.67 -4.97
N THR A 117 9.18 17.38 -4.09
CA THR A 117 7.78 17.22 -4.49
C THR A 117 7.19 18.50 -5.07
N ARG A 118 7.70 19.68 -4.69
CA ARG A 118 7.24 20.98 -5.19
C ARG A 118 7.42 21.15 -6.68
N ALA A 119 8.48 20.57 -7.24
CA ALA A 119 8.68 20.59 -8.69
C ALA A 119 7.63 19.74 -9.42
N ILE A 120 7.26 18.58 -8.85
CA ILE A 120 6.19 17.74 -9.38
C ILE A 120 4.81 18.39 -9.21
N SER A 121 4.49 18.98 -8.04
CA SER A 121 3.21 19.69 -7.85
C SER A 121 3.09 20.96 -8.69
N SER A 122 4.21 21.43 -9.26
CA SER A 122 4.28 22.50 -10.25
C SER A 122 4.21 22.02 -11.71
N GLY A 123 4.17 20.70 -11.94
CA GLY A 123 3.97 20.09 -13.26
C GLY A 123 5.19 19.41 -13.89
N ALA A 124 6.30 19.21 -13.17
CA ALA A 124 7.42 18.42 -13.69
C ALA A 124 7.01 16.95 -13.91
N ARG A 125 7.52 16.33 -15.00
CA ARG A 125 7.22 14.94 -15.38
C ARG A 125 8.15 13.90 -14.75
N ALA A 126 9.35 14.32 -14.37
CA ALA A 126 10.37 13.47 -13.76
C ALA A 126 11.34 14.32 -12.93
N ILE A 127 12.04 13.68 -12.00
CA ILE A 127 13.08 14.30 -11.17
C ILE A 127 14.44 13.64 -11.43
N ILE A 128 15.46 14.47 -11.61
CA ILE A 128 16.87 14.11 -11.49
C ILE A 128 17.38 14.70 -10.16
N VAL A 129 17.93 13.85 -9.30
CA VAL A 129 18.51 14.22 -8.01
C VAL A 129 20.02 14.20 -8.13
N LEU A 130 20.67 15.34 -7.90
CA LEU A 130 22.12 15.48 -7.95
C LEU A 130 22.73 15.12 -6.60
N GLY A 131 23.68 14.20 -6.62
CA GLY A 131 24.49 13.84 -5.47
C GLY A 131 25.72 14.72 -5.29
N THR A 132 26.29 14.68 -4.09
CA THR A 132 27.63 15.15 -3.74
C THR A 132 28.35 14.04 -2.98
N ASP A 133 29.65 14.19 -2.71
CA ASP A 133 30.42 13.25 -1.88
C ASP A 133 29.91 13.18 -0.42
N ASP A 134 29.12 14.16 0.01
CA ASP A 134 28.52 14.27 1.34
C ASP A 134 27.05 13.88 1.40
N THR A 135 26.43 13.50 0.26
CA THR A 135 25.04 13.02 0.24
C THR A 135 24.87 11.89 1.26
N ASN A 136 23.93 12.06 2.19
CA ASN A 136 23.69 11.10 3.26
C ASN A 136 22.22 10.63 3.27
N ASN A 137 21.89 9.74 4.20
CA ASN A 137 20.57 9.14 4.22
C ASN A 137 19.43 10.09 4.62
N LEU A 138 19.72 11.20 5.33
CA LEU A 138 18.72 12.21 5.65
C LEU A 138 18.29 12.98 4.41
N ASP A 139 19.18 13.09 3.43
CA ASP A 139 18.94 13.73 2.14
C ASP A 139 18.07 12.83 1.25
N LEU A 140 18.38 11.53 1.21
CA LEU A 140 17.71 10.61 0.29
C LEU A 140 16.44 9.94 0.83
N ARG A 141 16.25 9.79 2.16
CA ARG A 141 15.15 8.97 2.75
C ARG A 141 13.74 9.33 2.29
N ASN A 142 13.49 10.58 1.90
CA ASN A 142 12.17 11.02 1.43
C ASN A 142 11.84 10.54 0.00
N HIS A 143 12.78 9.86 -0.68
CA HIS A 143 12.55 9.17 -1.94
C HIS A 143 12.11 7.70 -1.75
N ASP A 144 12.08 7.18 -0.51
CA ASP A 144 11.51 5.87 -0.18
C ASP A 144 9.98 5.93 -0.09
N ILE A 145 9.32 5.72 -1.23
CA ILE A 145 7.86 5.84 -1.34
C ILE A 145 7.20 4.46 -1.18
N ARG A 146 6.31 4.32 -0.17
CA ARG A 146 5.71 3.03 0.22
C ARG A 146 4.42 2.65 -0.51
N MET A 147 3.91 3.50 -1.41
CA MET A 147 2.71 3.24 -2.18
C MET A 147 3.02 3.16 -3.68
N PRO A 148 2.22 2.43 -4.48
CA PRO A 148 2.39 2.38 -5.92
C PRO A 148 1.98 3.72 -6.55
N ILE A 149 2.92 4.66 -6.76
CA ILE A 149 2.67 5.96 -7.40
C ILE A 149 3.67 6.24 -8.53
N ASN A 150 3.20 6.73 -9.67
CA ASN A 150 4.04 7.05 -10.82
C ASN A 150 4.75 8.39 -10.65
N LEU A 151 5.95 8.35 -10.06
CA LEU A 151 6.83 9.50 -9.92
C LEU A 151 8.25 9.09 -10.37
N PRO A 152 8.61 9.23 -11.65
CA PRO A 152 9.94 8.85 -12.14
C PRO A 152 11.04 9.68 -11.47
N ARG A 153 11.97 9.01 -10.78
CA ARG A 153 13.04 9.64 -9.98
C ARG A 153 14.37 8.95 -10.28
N PHE A 154 15.38 9.75 -10.61
CA PHE A 154 16.71 9.27 -10.97
C PHE A 154 17.77 10.04 -10.21
N TYR A 155 18.87 9.38 -9.88
CA TYR A 155 20.03 9.93 -9.20
C TYR A 155 21.18 10.08 -10.20
N VAL A 156 21.92 11.18 -10.06
CA VAL A 156 23.20 11.41 -10.75
C VAL A 156 24.24 11.62 -9.66
N PRO A 157 25.26 10.75 -9.55
CA PRO A 157 26.33 10.92 -8.57
C PRO A 157 27.16 12.18 -8.87
N GLU A 158 27.95 12.61 -7.90
CA GLU A 158 28.94 13.67 -8.09
C GLU A 158 29.85 13.36 -9.29
N GLY A 159 30.13 14.37 -10.12
CA GLY A 159 30.90 14.17 -11.35
C GLY A 159 30.61 15.22 -12.40
N LYS A 160 31.14 15.01 -13.61
CA LYS A 160 31.03 15.97 -14.72
C LYS A 160 29.57 16.32 -15.04
N LEU A 161 28.70 15.31 -15.22
CA LEU A 161 27.29 15.54 -15.51
C LEU A 161 26.59 16.36 -14.43
N ALA A 162 26.76 16.02 -13.15
CA ALA A 162 26.15 16.77 -12.04
C ALA A 162 26.62 18.23 -12.05
N ASN A 163 27.92 18.46 -12.24
CA ASN A 163 28.50 19.80 -12.27
C ASN A 163 28.05 20.62 -13.49
N ASP A 164 27.93 19.99 -14.66
CA ASP A 164 27.40 20.63 -15.86
C ASP A 164 25.93 21.04 -15.66
N LEU A 165 25.12 20.17 -15.04
CA LEU A 165 23.70 20.47 -14.74
C LEU A 165 23.53 21.60 -13.72
N ARG A 166 24.42 21.70 -12.72
CA ARG A 166 24.44 22.81 -11.73
C ARG A 166 24.79 24.15 -12.37
N ARG A 167 25.72 24.15 -13.32
CA ARG A 167 26.31 25.36 -13.91
C ARG A 167 25.62 25.82 -15.18
N SER A 168 24.78 25.00 -15.80
CA SER A 168 24.19 25.30 -17.11
C SER A 168 23.29 26.54 -17.03
N PRO A 169 23.65 27.66 -17.68
CA PRO A 169 22.81 28.87 -17.69
C PRO A 169 21.54 28.68 -18.54
N ASN A 170 21.58 27.74 -19.49
CA ASN A 170 20.45 27.39 -20.35
C ASN A 170 20.06 25.92 -20.12
N PRO A 171 18.78 25.61 -19.89
CA PRO A 171 18.31 24.23 -19.79
C PRO A 171 18.58 23.44 -21.06
N ARG A 172 19.38 22.36 -20.97
CA ARG A 172 19.59 21.44 -22.08
C ARG A 172 18.34 20.59 -22.30
N GLU A 173 17.98 20.35 -23.55
CA GLU A 173 16.94 19.37 -23.88
C GLU A 173 17.53 17.96 -23.85
N ALA A 174 16.82 17.02 -23.23
CA ALA A 174 17.21 15.64 -23.16
C ALA A 174 16.01 14.69 -23.18
N THR A 175 16.25 13.44 -23.58
CA THR A 175 15.30 12.34 -23.46
C THR A 175 15.79 11.36 -22.42
N LEU A 176 15.01 11.22 -21.36
CA LEU A 176 15.23 10.28 -20.27
C LEU A 176 14.58 8.93 -20.62
N ARG A 177 15.38 7.87 -20.68
CA ARG A 177 14.92 6.50 -20.97
C ARG A 177 15.39 5.55 -19.89
N ALA A 178 14.47 4.82 -19.29
CA ALA A 178 14.77 3.79 -18.31
C ALA A 178 13.88 2.56 -18.49
N SER A 179 14.51 1.39 -18.54
CA SER A 179 13.86 0.08 -18.54
C SER A 179 14.22 -0.64 -17.24
N VAL A 180 13.26 -0.67 -16.32
CA VAL A 180 13.32 -1.41 -15.07
C VAL A 180 12.15 -2.39 -15.05
N SER A 181 12.39 -3.65 -14.68
CA SER A 181 11.35 -4.67 -14.55
C SER A 181 11.45 -5.41 -13.22
N TRP A 182 10.31 -5.84 -12.68
CA TRP A 182 10.28 -6.79 -11.58
C TRP A 182 10.67 -8.16 -12.12
N GLU A 183 11.68 -8.77 -11.52
CA GLU A 183 12.15 -10.08 -11.96
C GLU A 183 12.39 -11.00 -10.77
N THR A 184 12.05 -12.28 -10.95
CA THR A 184 12.43 -13.33 -10.00
C THR A 184 13.91 -13.64 -10.19
N ARG A 185 14.65 -13.59 -9.09
CA ARG A 185 16.09 -13.83 -9.00
C ARG A 185 16.39 -14.78 -7.85
N THR A 186 17.59 -15.34 -7.85
CA THR A 186 18.04 -16.23 -6.77
C THR A 186 18.79 -15.41 -5.73
N ALA A 187 18.34 -15.49 -4.47
CA ALA A 187 19.07 -15.05 -3.30
C ALA A 187 19.78 -16.24 -2.66
N ILE A 188 20.88 -15.96 -1.95
CA ILE A 188 21.82 -16.96 -1.44
C ILE A 188 22.14 -16.64 0.03
N ASN A 189 22.00 -17.64 0.90
CA ASN A 189 22.62 -17.68 2.22
C ASN A 189 23.74 -18.72 2.21
N LEU A 190 24.86 -18.41 2.86
CA LEU A 190 26.02 -19.30 3.01
C LEU A 190 26.20 -19.65 4.49
N TYR A 191 26.34 -20.93 4.78
CA TYR A 191 26.51 -21.45 6.13
C TYR A 191 27.86 -22.13 6.27
N ALA A 192 28.72 -21.61 7.13
CA ALA A 192 30.01 -22.19 7.46
C ALA A 192 29.96 -22.80 8.87
N LEU A 193 29.99 -24.12 8.95
CA LEU A 193 29.99 -24.86 10.22
C LEU A 193 31.41 -25.26 10.60
N VAL A 194 31.80 -24.90 11.82
CA VAL A 194 33.02 -25.38 12.49
C VAL A 194 32.60 -26.37 13.56
N LYS A 195 33.10 -27.61 13.46
CA LYS A 195 32.86 -28.65 14.46
C LYS A 195 33.62 -28.34 15.75
N PRO A 196 33.11 -28.75 16.92
CA PRO A 196 33.78 -28.50 18.18
C PRO A 196 35.14 -29.21 18.28
N SER A 197 36.04 -28.65 19.09
CA SER A 197 37.30 -29.29 19.50
C SER A 197 37.07 -30.60 20.25
N ASN A 198 36.01 -30.66 21.07
CA ASN A 198 35.64 -31.81 21.89
C ASN A 198 34.47 -32.57 21.23
N SER A 199 34.62 -33.89 21.03
CA SER A 199 33.56 -34.73 20.48
C SER A 199 32.33 -34.84 21.40
N ASP A 200 32.51 -34.75 22.72
CA ASP A 200 31.42 -34.92 23.69
C ASP A 200 30.41 -33.77 23.65
N SER A 201 30.81 -32.62 23.14
CA SER A 201 29.95 -31.45 22.95
C SER A 201 29.38 -31.33 21.53
N SER A 202 29.64 -32.31 20.66
CA SER A 202 29.11 -32.35 19.29
C SER A 202 27.59 -32.33 19.22
N HIS A 203 26.91 -32.89 20.22
CA HIS A 203 25.44 -32.97 20.31
C HIS A 203 24.74 -31.66 20.72
N ARG A 204 25.49 -30.60 21.01
CA ARG A 204 24.94 -29.32 21.47
C ARG A 204 24.45 -28.46 20.29
N ALA A 205 23.45 -27.63 20.54
CA ALA A 205 23.03 -26.61 19.58
C ALA A 205 24.20 -25.66 19.25
N ALA A 206 24.27 -25.25 17.98
CA ALA A 206 25.33 -24.38 17.51
C ALA A 206 25.14 -22.94 18.02
N LEU A 207 26.22 -22.27 18.40
CA LEU A 207 26.21 -20.79 18.46
C LEU A 207 26.35 -20.25 17.05
N MET A 208 25.47 -19.31 16.70
CA MET A 208 25.38 -18.80 15.36
C MET A 208 25.83 -17.34 15.28
N LEU A 209 26.83 -17.04 14.46
CA LEU A 209 27.12 -15.68 14.03
C LEU A 209 26.32 -15.37 12.77
N TYR A 210 25.64 -14.23 12.76
CA TYR A 210 24.84 -13.80 11.63
C TYR A 210 25.37 -12.47 11.07
N ALA A 211 25.75 -12.47 9.79
CA ALA A 211 26.32 -11.32 9.13
C ALA A 211 25.84 -11.22 7.66
N PRO A 212 24.96 -10.26 7.33
CA PRO A 212 24.56 -10.01 5.95
C PRO A 212 25.77 -9.62 5.08
N PHE A 213 25.75 -9.99 3.80
CA PHE A 213 26.78 -9.58 2.83
C PHE A 213 26.27 -8.71 1.69
N ASP A 214 24.95 -8.68 1.49
CA ASP A 214 24.31 -7.72 0.59
C ASP A 214 24.46 -6.30 1.13
N SER A 215 24.41 -5.34 0.21
CA SER A 215 24.34 -3.92 0.54
C SER A 215 23.03 -3.32 0.05
N THR A 216 22.63 -2.25 0.71
CA THR A 216 21.43 -1.51 0.37
C THR A 216 21.75 -0.07 0.06
N SER A 217 21.01 0.48 -0.88
CA SER A 217 20.98 1.90 -1.22
C SER A 217 19.59 2.25 -1.71
N LEU A 218 19.16 3.50 -1.54
CA LEU A 218 17.96 3.99 -2.23
C LEU A 218 18.15 4.08 -3.75
N VAL A 219 19.39 3.99 -4.22
CA VAL A 219 19.80 3.91 -5.63
C VAL A 219 20.47 2.54 -5.84
N PRO A 220 19.72 1.48 -6.20
CA PRO A 220 20.18 0.09 -6.04
C PRO A 220 21.40 -0.28 -6.87
N ASP A 221 21.57 0.37 -8.02
CA ASP A 221 22.71 0.19 -8.92
C ASP A 221 24.00 0.88 -8.41
N LEU A 222 23.89 1.67 -7.34
CA LEU A 222 25.00 2.32 -6.61
C LEU A 222 24.84 2.04 -5.11
N ALA A 223 25.22 0.82 -4.71
CA ALA A 223 25.24 0.40 -3.32
C ALA A 223 26.60 -0.23 -2.95
N PRO A 224 27.70 0.53 -2.87
CA PRO A 224 28.98 -0.02 -2.44
C PRO A 224 28.92 -0.56 -1.01
N GLY A 225 28.14 0.06 -0.12
CA GLY A 225 27.79 -0.45 1.20
C GLY A 225 28.99 -0.80 2.07
N ALA A 226 29.98 0.10 2.17
CA ALA A 226 31.21 -0.16 2.93
C ALA A 226 30.93 -0.38 4.42
N SER A 227 30.06 0.42 5.03
CA SER A 227 29.61 0.22 6.42
C SER A 227 28.94 -1.15 6.62
N GLN A 228 28.22 -1.65 5.61
CA GLN A 228 27.59 -2.98 5.65
C GLN A 228 28.60 -4.12 5.46
N ALA A 229 29.64 -3.91 4.64
CA ALA A 229 30.69 -4.90 4.43
C ALA A 229 31.49 -5.23 5.71
N VAL A 230 31.44 -4.36 6.72
CA VAL A 230 32.10 -4.55 8.03
C VAL A 230 31.58 -5.81 8.70
N GLN A 231 30.27 -6.07 8.65
CA GLN A 231 29.66 -7.23 9.31
C GLN A 231 30.19 -8.53 8.69
N THR A 232 30.15 -8.64 7.36
CA THR A 232 30.69 -9.79 6.62
C THR A 232 32.19 -9.98 6.89
N ALA A 233 32.98 -8.90 6.85
CA ALA A 233 34.41 -8.97 7.08
C ALA A 233 34.75 -9.42 8.51
N SER A 234 33.98 -8.94 9.49
CA SER A 234 34.10 -9.30 10.90
C SER A 234 33.78 -10.79 11.13
N ALA A 235 32.69 -11.28 10.55
CA ALA A 235 32.31 -12.68 10.63
C ALA A 235 33.32 -13.60 9.94
N LEU A 236 33.86 -13.21 8.78
CA LEU A 236 34.90 -13.98 8.08
C LEU A 236 36.22 -14.00 8.87
N ALA A 237 36.58 -12.90 9.54
CA ALA A 237 37.74 -12.84 10.42
C ALA A 237 37.60 -13.81 11.60
N MET A 238 36.45 -13.82 12.26
CA MET A 238 36.17 -14.76 13.35
C MET A 238 36.08 -16.21 12.87
N LEU A 239 35.52 -16.47 11.68
CA LEU A 239 35.50 -17.80 11.10
C LEU A 239 36.91 -18.35 10.86
N ARG A 240 37.84 -17.51 10.39
CA ARG A 240 39.27 -17.88 10.26
C ARG A 240 39.90 -18.22 11.61
N ASP A 241 39.51 -17.54 12.67
CA ASP A 241 39.97 -17.87 14.03
C ASP A 241 39.40 -19.22 14.50
N PHE A 242 38.10 -19.45 14.33
CA PHE A 242 37.46 -20.72 14.71
C PHE A 242 38.00 -21.91 13.91
N SER A 243 38.30 -21.71 12.62
CA SER A 243 38.93 -22.74 11.79
C SER A 243 40.32 -23.15 12.30
N ARG A 244 41.12 -22.19 12.77
CA ARG A 244 42.47 -22.44 13.32
C ARG A 244 42.42 -23.02 14.73
N ALA A 245 41.50 -22.55 15.55
CA ALA A 245 41.31 -22.97 16.94
C ALA A 245 39.81 -23.19 17.22
N PRO A 246 39.29 -24.39 16.91
CA PRO A 246 37.88 -24.72 17.12
C PRO A 246 37.47 -24.59 18.60
N PRO A 247 36.34 -23.92 18.92
CA PRO A 247 35.81 -23.87 20.29
C PRO A 247 35.19 -25.19 20.76
N ASP A 248 34.81 -25.26 22.03
CA ASP A 248 34.24 -26.47 22.65
C ASP A 248 32.76 -26.71 22.29
N ARG A 249 32.19 -25.98 21.33
CA ARG A 249 30.83 -26.21 20.82
C ARG A 249 30.78 -25.94 19.31
N PRO A 250 29.78 -26.49 18.60
CA PRO A 250 29.60 -26.18 17.19
C PRO A 250 29.39 -24.68 16.96
N MET A 251 30.13 -24.11 16.01
CA MET A 251 30.01 -22.71 15.59
C MET A 251 29.48 -22.65 14.18
N LEU A 252 28.36 -21.94 13.98
CA LEU A 252 27.78 -21.71 12.67
C LEU A 252 27.93 -20.23 12.30
N VAL A 253 28.51 -19.93 11.14
CA VAL A 253 28.56 -18.56 10.61
C VAL A 253 27.66 -18.49 9.38
N CYS A 254 26.63 -17.64 9.42
CA CYS A 254 25.74 -17.39 8.30
C CYS A 254 26.05 -16.06 7.65
N PHE A 255 26.46 -16.13 6.38
CA PHE A 255 26.52 -14.99 5.49
C PHE A 255 25.21 -14.89 4.72
N SER A 256 24.35 -13.98 5.17
CA SER A 256 22.99 -13.86 4.63
C SER A 256 22.94 -12.92 3.43
N GLY A 257 22.09 -13.24 2.47
CA GLY A 257 21.75 -12.37 1.36
C GLY A 257 20.26 -12.03 1.35
N ALA A 258 19.94 -10.85 0.82
CA ALA A 258 18.58 -10.33 0.72
C ALA A 258 17.92 -9.93 2.06
N ASP A 259 18.72 -9.48 3.04
CA ASP A 259 18.16 -8.84 4.23
C ASP A 259 17.62 -7.43 3.94
N GLY A 260 18.11 -6.80 2.86
CA GLY A 260 17.65 -5.49 2.43
C GLY A 260 16.17 -5.38 2.06
N ILE A 261 15.43 -6.50 1.96
CA ILE A 261 13.99 -6.55 1.68
C ILE A 261 13.31 -7.38 2.76
N GLN A 262 12.57 -6.72 3.66
CA GLN A 262 11.81 -7.38 4.74
C GLN A 262 12.60 -8.43 5.54
N LEU A 263 13.94 -8.26 5.66
CA LEU A 263 14.85 -9.22 6.30
C LEU A 263 14.68 -10.65 5.76
N LEU A 264 14.43 -10.80 4.45
CA LEU A 264 14.02 -12.07 3.85
C LEU A 264 15.10 -13.15 3.98
N GLY A 265 16.38 -12.80 3.91
CA GLY A 265 17.49 -13.72 4.16
C GLY A 265 17.40 -14.38 5.53
N SER A 266 17.19 -13.57 6.58
CA SER A 266 16.98 -14.08 7.95
C SER A 266 15.71 -14.91 8.09
N ARG A 267 14.61 -14.54 7.40
CA ARG A 267 13.35 -15.29 7.42
C ARG A 267 13.52 -16.67 6.79
N GLN A 268 14.20 -16.76 5.65
CA GLN A 268 14.48 -18.03 4.98
C GLN A 268 15.41 -18.91 5.80
N MET A 269 16.41 -18.33 6.45
CA MET A 269 17.24 -19.03 7.43
C MET A 269 16.40 -19.60 8.59
N LEU A 270 15.55 -18.80 9.22
CA LEU A 270 14.74 -19.24 10.37
C LEU A 270 13.70 -20.29 9.96
N MET A 271 13.06 -20.13 8.79
CA MET A 271 12.16 -21.16 8.27
C MET A 271 12.91 -22.47 7.99
N ALA A 272 14.15 -22.43 7.52
CA ALA A 272 14.90 -23.66 7.27
C ALA A 272 15.45 -24.31 8.57
N LEU A 273 15.99 -23.53 9.51
CA LEU A 273 16.74 -24.05 10.66
C LEU A 273 15.96 -24.12 11.97
N ALA A 274 14.81 -23.44 12.07
CA ALA A 274 13.99 -23.39 13.29
C ALA A 274 12.59 -24.02 13.14
N GLU A 275 12.18 -24.41 11.94
CA GLU A 275 10.95 -25.19 11.72
C GLU A 275 11.28 -26.68 11.55
N SER A 276 10.36 -27.56 11.97
CA SER A 276 10.53 -29.00 11.72
C SER A 276 10.34 -29.30 10.22
N PRO A 277 11.15 -30.23 9.65
CA PRO A 277 10.94 -30.76 8.30
C PRO A 277 9.53 -31.28 8.02
N GLN A 278 8.80 -31.75 9.06
CA GLN A 278 7.42 -32.23 8.94
C GLN A 278 6.47 -31.19 8.35
N THR A 279 6.68 -29.92 8.71
CA THR A 279 5.89 -28.80 8.16
C THR A 279 6.04 -28.72 6.63
N TRP A 280 7.26 -28.93 6.11
CA TRP A 280 7.57 -28.82 4.69
C TRP A 280 7.12 -30.05 3.90
N TRP A 281 7.23 -31.25 4.45
CA TRP A 281 6.72 -32.47 3.81
C TRP A 281 5.20 -32.44 3.61
N ARG A 282 4.45 -31.89 4.56
CA ARG A 282 2.99 -31.71 4.39
C ARG A 282 2.68 -30.81 3.20
N GLU A 283 3.35 -29.66 3.09
CA GLU A 283 3.16 -28.74 1.96
C GLU A 283 3.59 -29.38 0.62
N MET A 284 4.70 -30.13 0.61
CA MET A 284 5.15 -30.86 -0.57
C MET A 284 4.16 -31.95 -1.02
N SER A 285 3.48 -32.61 -0.09
CA SER A 285 2.42 -33.58 -0.40
C SER A 285 1.25 -32.92 -1.12
N GLU A 286 0.78 -31.79 -0.60
CA GLU A 286 -0.27 -30.98 -1.25
C GLU A 286 0.14 -30.50 -2.65
N LEU A 287 1.38 -30.02 -2.80
CA LEU A 287 1.93 -29.61 -4.08
C LEU A 287 2.07 -30.78 -5.07
N SER A 288 2.42 -31.97 -4.59
CA SER A 288 2.52 -33.17 -5.42
C SER A 288 1.17 -33.57 -6.00
N GLN A 289 0.10 -33.44 -5.22
CA GLN A 289 -1.26 -33.65 -5.71
C GLN A 289 -1.64 -32.62 -6.79
N LYS A 290 -1.34 -31.33 -6.57
CA LYS A 290 -1.58 -30.27 -7.56
C LYS A 290 -0.79 -30.49 -8.85
N GLN A 291 0.47 -30.86 -8.73
CA GLN A 291 1.36 -31.17 -9.85
C GLN A 291 0.84 -32.37 -10.66
N SER A 292 0.38 -33.44 -10.00
CA SER A 292 -0.24 -34.59 -10.65
C SER A 292 -1.49 -34.18 -11.45
N ASN A 293 -2.38 -33.39 -10.85
CA ASN A 293 -3.60 -32.91 -11.52
C ASN A 293 -3.28 -32.05 -12.75
N ALA A 294 -2.29 -31.15 -12.65
CA ALA A 294 -1.84 -30.31 -13.77
C ALA A 294 -1.20 -31.16 -14.89
N TYR A 295 -0.40 -32.17 -14.52
CA TYR A 295 0.23 -33.08 -15.48
C TYR A 295 -0.80 -33.91 -16.25
N GLN A 296 -1.80 -34.48 -15.56
CA GLN A 296 -2.88 -35.24 -16.20
C GLN A 296 -3.68 -34.36 -17.17
N ALA A 297 -4.03 -33.14 -16.77
CA ALA A 297 -4.72 -32.19 -17.63
C ALA A 297 -3.89 -31.82 -18.87
N ARG A 298 -2.59 -31.53 -18.68
CA ARG A 298 -1.65 -31.20 -19.75
C ARG A 298 -1.46 -32.36 -20.74
N TYR A 299 -1.24 -33.56 -20.23
CA TYR A 299 -1.07 -34.77 -21.04
C TYR A 299 -2.32 -35.02 -21.90
N ARG A 300 -3.49 -35.00 -21.27
CA ARG A 300 -4.75 -35.25 -21.97
C ARG A 300 -5.07 -34.17 -23.00
N ALA A 301 -4.86 -32.89 -22.64
CA ALA A 301 -5.02 -31.78 -23.58
C ALA A 301 -4.12 -31.94 -24.82
N ASN A 302 -2.88 -32.41 -24.64
CA ASN A 302 -1.97 -32.66 -25.74
C ASN A 302 -2.40 -33.85 -26.62
N GLU A 303 -2.92 -34.94 -26.05
CA GLU A 303 -3.44 -36.08 -26.84
C GLU A 303 -4.61 -35.70 -27.76
N VAL A 304 -5.47 -34.80 -27.30
CA VAL A 304 -6.64 -34.33 -28.06
C VAL A 304 -6.38 -33.03 -28.80
N ARG A 305 -5.13 -32.55 -28.86
CA ARG A 305 -4.76 -31.24 -29.40
C ARG A 305 -5.34 -30.96 -30.79
N ASP A 306 -5.21 -31.92 -31.68
CA ASP A 306 -5.72 -31.82 -33.05
C ASP A 306 -7.12 -32.47 -33.22
N ARG A 307 -7.62 -33.12 -32.17
CA ARG A 307 -8.85 -33.93 -32.17
C ARG A 307 -9.66 -33.74 -30.88
N ALA A 308 -10.03 -32.50 -30.61
CA ALA A 308 -10.74 -32.10 -29.39
C ALA A 308 -12.09 -32.81 -29.22
N GLU A 309 -12.67 -33.32 -30.30
CA GLU A 309 -13.93 -34.08 -30.31
C GLU A 309 -13.85 -35.40 -29.55
N LYS A 310 -12.63 -35.90 -29.27
CA LYS A 310 -12.39 -37.14 -28.52
C LYS A 310 -12.44 -36.99 -27.00
N LEU A 311 -12.67 -35.79 -26.48
CA LEU A 311 -12.83 -35.58 -25.04
C LEU A 311 -14.12 -36.22 -24.53
N ASP A 312 -14.05 -36.90 -23.39
CA ASP A 312 -15.20 -37.44 -22.66
C ASP A 312 -15.49 -36.58 -21.44
N VAL A 313 -16.72 -36.07 -21.31
CA VAL A 313 -17.13 -35.14 -20.26
C VAL A 313 -16.91 -35.68 -18.84
N ARG A 314 -17.06 -37.00 -18.65
CA ARG A 314 -16.93 -37.62 -17.32
C ARG A 314 -15.48 -37.99 -17.02
N ARG A 315 -14.80 -38.62 -17.98
CA ARG A 315 -13.42 -39.11 -17.79
C ARG A 315 -12.39 -37.98 -17.83
N ASP A 316 -12.60 -36.99 -18.70
CA ASP A 316 -11.67 -35.88 -18.92
C ASP A 316 -12.08 -34.60 -18.16
N ARG A 317 -12.89 -34.75 -17.11
CA ARG A 317 -13.49 -33.64 -16.36
C ARG A 317 -12.47 -32.57 -15.94
N THR A 318 -11.35 -32.97 -15.35
CA THR A 318 -10.31 -32.01 -14.91
C THR A 318 -9.71 -31.24 -16.07
N THR A 319 -9.42 -31.91 -17.19
CA THR A 319 -8.91 -31.27 -18.41
C THR A 319 -9.92 -30.28 -18.98
N ILE A 320 -11.19 -30.67 -19.05
CA ILE A 320 -12.29 -29.83 -19.52
C ILE A 320 -12.46 -28.61 -18.61
N GLU A 321 -12.43 -28.78 -17.29
CA GLU A 321 -12.49 -27.67 -16.32
C GLU A 321 -11.35 -26.66 -16.54
N ARG A 322 -10.11 -27.14 -16.81
CA ARG A 322 -8.96 -26.27 -17.13
C ARG A 322 -9.16 -25.50 -18.44
N ILE A 323 -9.59 -26.18 -19.50
CA ILE A 323 -9.89 -25.57 -20.81
C ILE A 323 -10.98 -24.50 -20.66
N VAL A 324 -12.08 -24.85 -20.01
CA VAL A 324 -13.23 -23.96 -19.79
C VAL A 324 -12.84 -22.75 -18.96
N ALA A 325 -12.00 -22.90 -17.93
CA ALA A 325 -11.49 -21.77 -17.16
C ALA A 325 -10.66 -20.80 -18.03
N GLY A 326 -9.88 -21.31 -19.00
CA GLY A 326 -9.20 -20.50 -19.99
C GLY A 326 -10.18 -19.72 -20.89
N ILE A 327 -11.23 -20.38 -21.37
CA ILE A 327 -12.29 -19.74 -22.17
C ILE A 327 -13.02 -18.66 -21.38
N GLU A 328 -13.39 -18.94 -20.12
CA GLU A 328 -14.05 -17.96 -19.24
C GLU A 328 -13.16 -16.73 -19.01
N LEU A 329 -11.84 -16.90 -18.92
CA LEU A 329 -10.89 -15.81 -18.80
C LEU A 329 -10.82 -14.96 -20.07
N GLU A 330 -10.77 -15.57 -21.24
CA GLU A 330 -10.82 -14.83 -22.52
C GLU A 330 -12.15 -14.10 -22.70
N LEU A 331 -13.28 -14.74 -22.37
CA LEU A 331 -14.59 -14.10 -22.40
C LEU A 331 -14.63 -12.86 -21.50
N LYS A 332 -14.07 -12.98 -20.29
CA LYS A 332 -14.00 -11.87 -19.33
C LYS A 332 -13.15 -10.72 -19.87
N LEU A 333 -11.96 -11.00 -20.38
CA LEU A 333 -11.07 -10.01 -20.99
C LEU A 333 -11.74 -9.28 -22.18
N ALA A 334 -12.35 -10.04 -23.08
CA ALA A 334 -13.08 -9.47 -24.23
C ALA A 334 -14.29 -8.64 -23.79
N GLN A 335 -15.01 -9.07 -22.74
CA GLN A 335 -16.15 -8.33 -22.18
C GLN A 335 -15.70 -7.01 -21.55
N ASP A 336 -14.61 -7.02 -20.78
CA ASP A 336 -14.06 -5.80 -20.19
C ASP A 336 -13.57 -4.83 -21.28
N GLU A 337 -12.94 -5.32 -22.36
CA GLU A 337 -12.56 -4.48 -23.50
C GLU A 337 -13.77 -3.89 -24.24
N LEU A 338 -14.78 -4.70 -24.54
CA LEU A 338 -16.01 -4.22 -25.18
C LEU A 338 -16.72 -3.16 -24.33
N PHE A 339 -16.76 -3.37 -23.01
CA PHE A 339 -17.34 -2.39 -22.09
C PHE A 339 -16.57 -1.07 -22.14
N ARG A 340 -15.23 -1.12 -22.21
CA ARG A 340 -14.38 0.06 -22.41
C ARG A 340 -14.70 0.78 -23.71
N GLN A 341 -14.66 0.08 -24.86
CA GLN A 341 -14.90 0.68 -26.18
C GLN A 341 -16.30 1.31 -26.28
N ARG A 342 -17.33 0.64 -25.76
CA ARG A 342 -18.70 1.17 -25.76
C ARG A 342 -18.87 2.37 -24.84
N ALA A 343 -18.04 2.52 -23.81
CA ALA A 343 -18.15 3.59 -22.82
C ALA A 343 -17.29 4.82 -23.14
N GLY A 344 -16.31 4.73 -24.06
CA GLY A 344 -15.36 5.80 -24.39
C GLY A 344 -15.19 6.11 -25.88
N GLY A 345 -15.90 5.42 -26.78
CA GLY A 345 -15.56 5.39 -28.21
C GLY A 345 -14.35 4.49 -28.48
N PRO A 346 -14.09 4.08 -29.73
CA PRO A 346 -12.89 3.31 -30.06
C PRO A 346 -11.65 4.14 -29.69
N ALA A 347 -10.77 3.60 -28.85
CA ALA A 347 -9.46 4.21 -28.68
C ALA A 347 -8.68 4.02 -29.98
N ASP A 348 -7.91 5.02 -30.43
CA ASP A 348 -7.02 4.90 -31.61
C ASP A 348 -6.02 3.72 -31.47
N ASP A 349 -5.77 3.26 -30.24
CA ASP A 349 -4.89 2.13 -29.89
C ASP A 349 -5.65 0.84 -29.50
N SER A 350 -6.96 0.73 -29.76
CA SER A 350 -7.70 -0.51 -29.43
C SER A 350 -7.16 -1.70 -30.26
N PRO A 351 -6.73 -2.80 -29.63
CA PRO A 351 -6.05 -3.90 -30.33
C PRO A 351 -6.95 -4.69 -31.29
N ALA A 352 -8.28 -4.57 -31.16
CA ALA A 352 -9.26 -5.20 -32.04
C ALA A 352 -10.54 -4.34 -32.17
N PRO A 353 -11.16 -4.25 -33.36
CA PRO A 353 -12.45 -3.60 -33.55
C PRO A 353 -13.60 -4.25 -32.74
N GLN A 354 -14.62 -3.47 -32.39
CA GLN A 354 -15.78 -3.94 -31.63
C GLN A 354 -16.45 -5.18 -32.27
N SER A 355 -16.63 -5.18 -33.60
CA SER A 355 -17.24 -6.30 -34.33
C SER A 355 -16.43 -7.59 -34.24
N GLU A 356 -15.10 -7.48 -34.19
CA GLU A 356 -14.21 -8.63 -34.03
C GLU A 356 -14.32 -9.21 -32.62
N LEU A 357 -14.34 -8.36 -31.60
CA LEU A 357 -14.52 -8.77 -30.20
C LEU A 357 -15.87 -9.45 -29.97
N GLU A 358 -16.96 -8.93 -30.54
CA GLU A 358 -18.30 -9.54 -30.48
C GLU A 358 -18.33 -10.92 -31.17
N SER A 359 -17.72 -11.03 -32.36
CA SER A 359 -17.58 -12.31 -33.08
C SER A 359 -16.74 -13.32 -32.28
N ARG A 360 -15.65 -12.86 -31.65
CA ARG A 360 -14.81 -13.68 -30.78
C ARG A 360 -15.58 -14.15 -29.55
N GLN A 361 -16.37 -13.30 -28.89
CA GLN A 361 -17.23 -13.71 -27.78
C GLN A 361 -18.23 -14.80 -28.18
N ALA A 362 -18.93 -14.62 -29.30
CA ALA A 362 -19.87 -15.63 -29.81
C ALA A 362 -19.18 -16.98 -30.07
N THR A 363 -17.96 -16.94 -30.61
CA THR A 363 -17.13 -18.13 -30.82
C THR A 363 -16.72 -18.79 -29.51
N LEU A 364 -16.25 -18.02 -28.53
CA LEU A 364 -15.87 -18.53 -27.20
C LEU A 364 -17.07 -19.11 -26.44
N HIS A 365 -18.27 -18.52 -26.53
CA HIS A 365 -19.48 -19.08 -25.95
C HIS A 365 -19.86 -20.43 -26.57
N ARG A 366 -19.77 -20.57 -27.91
CA ARG A 366 -20.00 -21.84 -28.61
C ARG A 366 -18.98 -22.89 -28.17
N LEU A 367 -17.70 -22.53 -28.10
CA LEU A 367 -16.63 -23.45 -27.67
C LEU A 367 -16.83 -23.89 -26.21
N LYS A 368 -17.14 -22.96 -25.30
CA LYS A 368 -17.47 -23.27 -23.90
C LYS A 368 -18.58 -24.31 -23.81
N ALA A 369 -19.69 -24.11 -24.51
CA ALA A 369 -20.82 -25.02 -24.50
C ALA A 369 -20.45 -26.41 -25.08
N ALA A 370 -19.68 -26.42 -26.17
CA ALA A 370 -19.22 -27.67 -26.80
C ALA A 370 -18.30 -28.48 -25.87
N PHE A 371 -17.29 -27.85 -25.26
CA PHE A 371 -16.39 -28.54 -24.31
C PHE A 371 -17.13 -29.06 -23.07
N GLN A 372 -18.11 -28.32 -22.55
CA GLN A 372 -18.84 -28.70 -21.33
C GLN A 372 -19.87 -29.82 -21.54
N ASN A 373 -20.62 -29.76 -22.66
CA ASN A 373 -21.81 -30.59 -22.83
C ASN A 373 -21.62 -31.71 -23.86
N ARG A 374 -20.98 -31.42 -25.00
CA ARG A 374 -20.86 -32.37 -26.12
C ARG A 374 -19.62 -32.09 -26.97
N PRO A 375 -18.42 -32.54 -26.53
CA PRO A 375 -17.18 -32.32 -27.27
C PRO A 375 -17.21 -32.83 -28.72
N ALA A 376 -18.01 -33.87 -29.01
CA ALA A 376 -18.23 -34.36 -30.37
C ALA A 376 -18.70 -33.28 -31.37
N ASP A 377 -19.37 -32.24 -30.90
CA ASP A 377 -19.81 -31.14 -31.77
C ASP A 377 -18.64 -30.29 -32.27
N LEU A 378 -17.47 -30.31 -31.59
CA LEU A 378 -16.25 -29.60 -32.02
C LEU A 378 -15.77 -30.03 -33.41
N ALA A 379 -16.06 -31.27 -33.84
CA ALA A 379 -15.73 -31.76 -35.18
C ALA A 379 -16.57 -31.11 -36.30
N LYS A 380 -17.73 -30.52 -35.96
CA LYS A 380 -18.68 -29.94 -36.92
C LYS A 380 -18.53 -28.42 -37.05
N ILE A 381 -17.68 -27.80 -36.23
CA ILE A 381 -17.56 -26.35 -36.17
C ILE A 381 -16.46 -25.90 -37.13
N GLU A 382 -16.71 -24.86 -37.93
CA GLU A 382 -15.71 -24.14 -38.76
C GLU A 382 -14.49 -23.61 -37.93
N ASN A 383 -14.53 -23.73 -36.60
CA ASN A 383 -13.60 -23.18 -35.63
C ASN A 383 -12.67 -24.23 -34.99
N ALA A 384 -12.36 -25.36 -35.66
CA ALA A 384 -11.39 -26.35 -35.19
C ALA A 384 -10.03 -25.71 -34.83
N LEU A 385 -9.64 -24.68 -35.57
CA LEU A 385 -8.46 -23.86 -35.29
C LEU A 385 -8.56 -23.08 -33.97
N ALA A 386 -9.72 -22.51 -33.63
CA ALA A 386 -9.91 -21.79 -32.37
C ALA A 386 -9.97 -22.73 -31.16
N ALA A 387 -10.53 -23.94 -31.33
CA ALA A 387 -10.48 -24.97 -30.29
C ALA A 387 -9.03 -25.42 -30.02
N ARG A 388 -8.24 -25.63 -31.10
CA ARG A 388 -6.82 -25.92 -31.01
C ARG A 388 -6.04 -24.80 -30.33
N GLU A 389 -6.31 -23.55 -30.66
CA GLU A 389 -5.68 -22.37 -30.03
C GLU A 389 -5.90 -22.36 -28.50
N ILE A 390 -7.13 -22.62 -28.04
CA ILE A 390 -7.45 -22.68 -26.60
C ILE A 390 -6.77 -23.86 -25.92
N ILE A 391 -6.70 -25.02 -26.57
CA ILE A 391 -5.98 -26.17 -26.05
C ILE A 391 -4.49 -25.85 -25.92
N ASP A 392 -3.89 -25.22 -26.94
CA ASP A 392 -2.47 -24.83 -26.93
C ASP A 392 -2.16 -23.84 -25.80
N ARG A 393 -3.03 -22.85 -25.57
CA ARG A 393 -2.92 -21.93 -24.43
C ARG A 393 -3.08 -22.65 -23.09
N THR A 394 -3.96 -23.64 -23.02
CA THR A 394 -4.14 -24.46 -21.82
C THR A 394 -2.90 -25.29 -21.54
N ILE A 395 -2.30 -25.94 -22.55
CA ILE A 395 -1.05 -26.68 -22.44
C ILE A 395 0.06 -25.76 -21.93
N ALA A 396 0.25 -24.59 -22.55
CA ALA A 396 1.26 -23.62 -22.14
C ALA A 396 1.08 -23.18 -20.68
N ARG A 397 -0.17 -22.90 -20.25
CA ARG A 397 -0.49 -22.56 -18.86
C ARG A 397 -0.19 -23.72 -17.89
N MET A 398 -0.45 -24.97 -18.28
CA MET A 398 -0.13 -26.12 -17.43
C MET A 398 1.37 -26.37 -17.36
N ASP A 399 2.11 -26.18 -18.46
CA ASP A 399 3.57 -26.29 -18.47
C ASP A 399 4.19 -25.23 -17.52
N GLU A 400 3.68 -24.00 -17.54
CA GLU A 400 4.08 -22.94 -16.61
C GLU A 400 3.78 -23.33 -15.14
N LEU A 401 2.58 -23.85 -14.84
CA LEU A 401 2.22 -24.31 -13.50
C LEU A 401 3.10 -25.46 -13.02
N LEU A 402 3.40 -26.43 -13.88
CA LEU A 402 4.28 -27.55 -13.56
C LEU A 402 5.68 -27.06 -13.19
N GLN A 403 6.22 -26.09 -13.95
CA GLN A 403 7.50 -25.46 -13.64
C GLN A 403 7.45 -24.70 -12.30
N GLN A 404 6.39 -23.94 -12.04
CA GLN A 404 6.21 -23.18 -10.80
C GLN A 404 6.08 -24.10 -9.57
N HIS A 405 5.30 -25.18 -9.67
CA HIS A 405 5.16 -26.18 -8.61
C HIS A 405 6.47 -26.93 -8.35
N ALA A 406 7.20 -27.31 -9.41
CA ALA A 406 8.53 -27.92 -9.27
C ALA A 406 9.52 -26.96 -8.58
N GLY A 407 9.51 -25.68 -8.97
CA GLY A 407 10.32 -24.64 -8.33
C GLY A 407 10.00 -24.48 -6.84
N ARG A 408 8.72 -24.46 -6.45
CA ARG A 408 8.32 -24.40 -5.04
C ARG A 408 8.75 -25.65 -4.26
N LYS A 409 8.58 -26.86 -4.83
CA LYS A 409 9.06 -28.10 -4.21
C LYS A 409 10.56 -28.05 -3.96
N GLY A 410 11.36 -27.63 -4.95
CA GLY A 410 12.81 -27.45 -4.77
C GLY A 410 13.22 -26.43 -3.71
N VAL A 411 12.38 -25.42 -3.41
CA VAL A 411 12.61 -24.53 -2.26
C VAL A 411 12.37 -25.26 -0.94
N LEU A 412 11.29 -26.05 -0.84
CA LEU A 412 10.97 -26.82 0.35
C LEU A 412 11.98 -27.94 0.62
N ASP A 413 12.42 -28.64 -0.44
CA ASP A 413 13.47 -29.67 -0.37
C ASP A 413 14.76 -29.08 0.22
N ARG A 414 15.23 -27.94 -0.29
CA ARG A 414 16.43 -27.27 0.23
C ARG A 414 16.31 -26.85 1.70
N ARG A 415 15.12 -26.49 2.18
CA ARG A 415 14.90 -26.22 3.62
C ARG A 415 15.08 -27.49 4.45
N VAL A 416 14.50 -28.61 4.00
CA VAL A 416 14.63 -29.91 4.65
C VAL A 416 16.09 -30.37 4.65
N GLU A 417 16.77 -30.30 3.50
CA GLU A 417 18.18 -30.65 3.36
C GLU A 417 19.06 -29.84 4.30
N LEU A 418 18.86 -28.51 4.39
CA LEU A 418 19.63 -27.65 5.27
C LEU A 418 19.39 -27.97 6.75
N TYR A 419 18.15 -28.24 7.15
CA TYR A 419 17.84 -28.69 8.51
C TYR A 419 18.56 -30.00 8.84
N GLN A 420 18.39 -31.01 7.99
CA GLN A 420 18.95 -32.35 8.19
C GLN A 420 20.48 -32.34 8.17
N TRP A 421 21.09 -31.52 7.31
CA TRP A 421 22.53 -31.31 7.26
C TRP A 421 23.06 -30.86 8.60
N LEU A 422 22.54 -29.73 9.13
CA LEU A 422 23.01 -29.19 10.39
C LEU A 422 22.73 -30.19 11.52
N ALA A 423 21.51 -30.73 11.60
CA ALA A 423 21.11 -31.70 12.63
C ALA A 423 22.07 -32.90 12.69
N ARG A 424 22.39 -33.52 11.55
CA ARG A 424 23.34 -34.64 11.48
C ARG A 424 24.75 -34.20 11.88
N ALA A 425 25.20 -33.03 11.42
CA ALA A 425 26.54 -32.54 11.71
C ALA A 425 26.77 -32.24 13.20
N ILE A 426 25.70 -31.88 13.93
CA ILE A 426 25.73 -31.66 15.39
C ILE A 426 25.03 -32.80 16.16
N GLY A 427 24.87 -33.99 15.57
CA GLY A 427 24.35 -35.18 16.27
C GLY A 427 22.98 -35.00 16.95
N ARG A 428 22.07 -34.20 16.37
CA ARG A 428 20.69 -33.99 16.83
C ARG A 428 19.68 -34.67 15.90
N ASN A 429 18.43 -34.79 16.34
CA ASN A 429 17.37 -35.42 15.55
C ASN A 429 17.14 -34.67 14.22
N PRO A 430 17.36 -35.31 13.05
CA PRO A 430 17.10 -34.68 11.75
C PRO A 430 15.62 -34.60 11.40
N GLU A 431 14.74 -35.28 12.12
CA GLU A 431 13.30 -35.38 11.83
C GLU A 431 12.47 -35.26 13.12
N PRO A 432 12.57 -34.14 13.87
CA PRO A 432 11.79 -33.96 15.08
C PRO A 432 10.30 -33.82 14.78
N ALA A 433 9.47 -34.23 15.74
CA ALA A 433 8.04 -33.92 15.68
C ALA A 433 7.82 -32.39 15.70
N ASP A 434 6.74 -31.90 15.08
CA ASP A 434 6.41 -30.45 15.08
C ASP A 434 6.32 -29.84 16.50
N SER A 435 5.90 -30.65 17.48
CA SER A 435 5.77 -30.26 18.89
C SER A 435 7.07 -30.33 19.68
N ASP A 436 8.14 -30.92 19.14
CA ASP A 436 9.41 -31.05 19.86
C ASP A 436 10.15 -29.71 19.89
N SER A 437 10.21 -29.10 21.08
CA SER A 437 10.96 -27.87 21.34
C SER A 437 12.38 -28.12 21.87
N THR A 438 12.74 -29.38 22.17
CA THR A 438 14.05 -29.74 22.75
C THR A 438 15.12 -29.97 21.70
N SER A 439 14.72 -30.26 20.46
CA SER A 439 15.61 -30.53 19.32
C SER A 439 16.09 -29.28 18.57
N ARG A 440 16.19 -28.10 19.21
CA ARG A 440 16.63 -26.86 18.54
C ARG A 440 18.03 -27.02 17.91
N LEU A 441 18.27 -26.52 16.71
CA LEU A 441 19.60 -26.60 16.10
C LEU A 441 20.52 -25.44 16.50
N ILE A 442 19.93 -24.29 16.82
CA ILE A 442 20.65 -23.05 17.13
C ILE A 442 20.45 -22.70 18.60
N GLU A 443 21.54 -22.43 19.30
CA GLU A 443 21.55 -22.07 20.72
C GLU A 443 21.25 -20.59 20.90
N LEU A 444 21.96 -19.73 20.17
CA LEU A 444 21.79 -18.29 20.17
C LEU A 444 22.24 -17.76 18.81
N VAL A 445 21.43 -16.90 18.21
CA VAL A 445 21.84 -16.10 17.04
C VAL A 445 22.47 -14.81 17.55
N VAL A 446 23.71 -14.56 17.16
CA VAL A 446 24.42 -13.32 17.45
C VAL A 446 24.60 -12.51 16.19
N GLY A 447 23.86 -11.40 16.10
CA GLY A 447 24.06 -10.39 15.07
C GLY A 447 25.31 -9.56 15.36
N ILE A 448 26.02 -9.15 14.31
CA ILE A 448 27.16 -8.25 14.42
C ILE A 448 26.82 -7.02 13.61
N ASP A 449 26.91 -5.82 14.21
CA ASP A 449 26.76 -4.57 13.46
C ASP A 449 27.72 -3.49 14.00
N LEU A 450 28.95 -3.50 13.46
CA LEU A 450 30.01 -2.58 13.87
C LEU A 450 30.14 -1.38 12.93
N SER A 451 30.56 -0.24 13.48
CA SER A 451 30.85 0.99 12.72
C SER A 451 32.05 1.76 13.28
N ASP A 452 32.50 2.77 12.54
CA ASP A 452 33.74 3.50 12.75
C ASP A 452 33.61 4.80 13.56
N ARG A 453 32.39 5.26 13.84
CA ARG A 453 32.15 6.51 14.58
C ARG A 453 31.79 6.32 16.05
N GLY A 454 31.34 5.14 16.45
CA GLY A 454 31.14 4.80 17.87
C GLY A 454 32.39 4.18 18.48
N THR A 455 32.49 4.27 19.81
CA THR A 455 33.68 3.82 20.56
C THR A 455 33.45 2.56 21.39
N ARG A 456 32.17 2.20 21.62
CA ARG A 456 31.71 1.11 22.48
C ARG A 456 30.69 0.25 21.72
N ILE A 457 30.65 -1.03 22.05
CA ILE A 457 29.64 -1.98 21.59
C ILE A 457 28.71 -2.35 22.74
N GLY A 458 27.45 -2.68 22.43
CA GLY A 458 26.52 -3.22 23.41
C GLY A 458 25.59 -4.27 22.80
N PRO A 459 25.10 -5.20 23.62
CA PRO A 459 24.08 -6.15 23.19
C PRO A 459 22.72 -5.44 23.08
N LEU A 460 22.09 -5.54 21.91
CA LEU A 460 20.74 -5.04 21.64
C LEU A 460 19.80 -6.20 21.28
N THR A 461 18.56 -6.09 21.74
CA THR A 461 17.44 -7.04 21.51
C THR A 461 16.25 -6.38 20.84
N GLU A 462 16.34 -5.08 20.54
CA GLU A 462 15.32 -4.29 19.88
C GLU A 462 15.99 -3.36 18.87
N GLY A 463 15.43 -3.29 17.66
CA GLY A 463 15.76 -2.28 16.67
C GLY A 463 14.49 -1.63 16.10
N ASN A 464 14.63 -0.84 15.04
CA ASN A 464 13.54 0.00 14.54
C ASN A 464 12.63 -0.67 13.48
N PHE A 465 12.86 -1.94 13.13
CA PHE A 465 12.07 -2.58 12.08
C PHE A 465 10.75 -3.18 12.58
N GLN A 466 10.80 -4.07 13.57
CA GLN A 466 9.65 -4.66 14.25
C GLN A 466 9.25 -3.89 15.51
N ARG A 467 10.16 -3.07 16.07
CA ARG A 467 9.95 -2.27 17.29
C ARG A 467 9.41 -3.10 18.45
N THR A 468 10.03 -4.24 18.69
CA THR A 468 9.71 -5.13 19.79
C THR A 468 10.99 -5.75 20.35
N THR A 469 11.02 -5.94 21.67
CA THR A 469 12.21 -6.42 22.38
C THR A 469 12.13 -7.93 22.60
N SER A 470 13.22 -8.63 22.28
CA SER A 470 13.42 -10.04 22.63
C SER A 470 14.17 -10.21 23.97
N ILE A 471 14.14 -9.22 24.87
CA ILE A 471 14.95 -9.29 26.10
C ILE A 471 14.64 -10.52 26.98
N GLY A 472 13.36 -10.88 27.10
CA GLY A 472 12.93 -12.07 27.86
C GLY A 472 13.50 -13.37 27.29
N ASP A 473 13.78 -13.35 25.99
CA ASP A 473 14.37 -14.45 25.24
C ASP A 473 15.91 -14.52 25.40
N VAL A 474 16.58 -13.60 26.09
CA VAL A 474 18.04 -13.65 26.22
C VAL A 474 18.58 -13.41 27.63
N GLN A 475 17.71 -13.44 28.65
CA GLN A 475 18.07 -13.12 30.03
C GLN A 475 19.22 -13.98 30.58
N ASP A 476 19.29 -15.27 30.26
CA ASP A 476 20.37 -16.14 30.75
C ASP A 476 21.74 -15.76 30.17
N TYR A 477 21.78 -15.44 28.88
CA TYR A 477 23.01 -15.01 28.20
C TYR A 477 23.49 -13.65 28.71
N LEU A 478 22.55 -12.72 28.96
CA LEU A 478 22.84 -11.44 29.58
C LEU A 478 23.30 -11.59 31.03
N SER A 479 22.72 -12.53 31.77
CA SER A 479 23.13 -12.84 33.15
C SER A 479 24.53 -13.42 33.21
N TRP A 480 24.91 -14.25 32.23
CA TRP A 480 26.27 -14.75 32.06
C TRP A 480 27.27 -13.61 31.82
N LEU A 481 26.98 -12.68 30.92
CA LEU A 481 27.82 -11.49 30.69
C LEU A 481 27.94 -10.60 31.94
N ASN A 482 26.81 -10.33 32.60
CA ASN A 482 26.78 -9.53 33.81
C ASN A 482 27.52 -10.20 34.97
N ARG A 483 27.52 -11.54 35.04
CA ARG A 483 28.33 -12.28 36.01
C ARG A 483 29.82 -12.06 35.76
N ALA A 484 30.27 -12.19 34.51
CA ALA A 484 31.67 -11.93 34.15
C ALA A 484 32.12 -10.51 34.53
N LEU A 485 31.26 -9.50 34.34
CA LEU A 485 31.51 -8.13 34.78
C LEU A 485 31.57 -8.01 36.32
N ARG A 486 30.58 -8.56 37.05
CA ARG A 486 30.52 -8.48 38.52
C ARG A 486 31.70 -9.17 39.20
N GLU A 487 32.10 -10.33 38.68
CA GLU A 487 33.20 -11.15 39.21
C GLU A 487 34.57 -10.68 38.71
N ARG A 488 34.64 -9.62 37.90
CA ARG A 488 35.87 -9.10 37.28
C ARG A 488 36.69 -10.19 36.59
N ALA A 489 36.01 -11.01 35.79
CA ALA A 489 36.66 -12.07 35.05
C ALA A 489 37.81 -11.49 34.22
N GLN A 490 39.01 -12.08 34.34
CA GLN A 490 40.24 -11.52 33.75
C GLN A 490 40.12 -11.23 32.24
N TRP A 491 39.41 -12.09 31.51
CA TRP A 491 39.17 -11.91 30.08
C TRP A 491 38.27 -10.70 29.78
N PHE A 492 37.33 -10.37 30.66
CA PHE A 492 36.39 -9.27 30.49
C PHE A 492 37.07 -7.93 30.76
N GLU A 493 37.96 -7.85 31.76
CA GLU A 493 38.73 -6.61 32.04
C GLU A 493 39.53 -6.14 30.82
N SER A 494 40.03 -7.06 29.99
CA SER A 494 40.76 -6.72 28.76
C SER A 494 39.91 -6.02 27.68
N ILE A 495 38.59 -6.10 27.77
CA ILE A 495 37.64 -5.54 26.78
C ILE A 495 36.66 -4.55 27.40
N ARG A 496 36.75 -4.31 28.72
CA ARG A 496 35.77 -3.56 29.51
C ARG A 496 35.49 -2.17 28.97
N ASP A 497 36.52 -1.43 28.58
CA ASP A 497 36.40 -0.07 28.04
C ASP A 497 35.70 -0.01 26.67
N ARG A 498 35.48 -1.17 26.04
CA ARG A 498 34.82 -1.30 24.74
C ARG A 498 33.41 -1.85 24.83
N VAL A 499 32.97 -2.37 25.97
CA VAL A 499 31.67 -3.04 26.11
C VAL A 499 30.78 -2.26 27.08
N ASP A 500 29.60 -1.90 26.62
CA ASP A 500 28.54 -1.31 27.42
C ASP A 500 27.39 -2.31 27.59
N LEU A 501 27.12 -2.69 28.84
CA LEU A 501 26.03 -3.59 29.22
C LEU A 501 24.81 -2.83 29.79
N GLU A 502 24.76 -1.49 29.70
CA GLU A 502 23.59 -0.67 30.04
C GLU A 502 22.38 -0.92 29.10
N PRO A 503 22.52 -1.15 27.78
CA PRO A 503 21.37 -1.19 26.88
C PRO A 503 20.27 -2.21 27.28
N PRO A 504 20.60 -3.45 27.69
CA PRO A 504 19.59 -4.39 28.16
C PRO A 504 18.93 -4.01 29.49
N ASN A 505 19.49 -3.09 30.29
CA ASN A 505 18.89 -2.70 31.57
C ASN A 505 17.64 -1.81 31.40
N GLN A 506 17.35 -1.35 30.18
CA GLN A 506 16.16 -0.55 29.84
C GLN A 506 16.00 0.75 30.66
N ILE A 507 17.09 1.27 31.22
CA ILE A 507 17.11 2.59 31.89
C ILE A 507 16.79 3.71 30.90
N ARG A 508 17.19 3.53 29.63
CA ARG A 508 16.89 4.41 28.51
C ARG A 508 16.27 3.59 27.39
N SER A 509 15.56 4.28 26.50
CA SER A 509 15.00 3.67 25.29
C SER A 509 16.14 3.10 24.40
N PRO A 510 15.97 1.91 23.80
CA PRO A 510 16.98 1.31 22.90
C PRO A 510 17.43 2.25 21.77
N GLN A 511 16.53 3.11 21.30
CA GLN A 511 16.79 4.09 20.26
C GLN A 511 17.84 5.13 20.67
N SER A 512 17.98 5.42 21.98
CA SER A 512 19.01 6.32 22.50
C SER A 512 20.42 5.75 22.40
N TYR A 513 20.57 4.43 22.39
CA TYR A 513 21.88 3.77 22.21
C TYR A 513 22.17 3.51 20.73
N LEU A 514 21.16 3.14 19.95
CA LEU A 514 21.35 2.84 18.53
C LEU A 514 21.60 4.11 17.69
N CYS A 515 20.99 5.25 18.07
CA CYS A 515 21.10 6.56 17.40
C CYS A 515 20.73 6.61 15.91
N ALA A 516 20.45 5.47 15.28
CA ALA A 516 20.10 5.30 13.89
C ALA A 516 18.78 4.55 13.76
N SER A 517 17.95 4.98 12.80
CA SER A 517 16.69 4.30 12.50
C SER A 517 16.93 3.08 11.61
N MET A 518 17.54 2.03 12.15
CA MET A 518 17.97 0.83 11.43
C MET A 518 17.45 -0.45 12.12
N PRO A 519 17.39 -1.60 11.40
CA PRO A 519 17.08 -2.86 12.06
C PRO A 519 18.29 -3.34 12.89
N ILE A 520 18.06 -4.32 13.75
CA ILE A 520 19.14 -5.25 14.17
C ILE A 520 18.89 -6.63 13.55
N SER A 521 19.97 -7.39 13.30
CA SER A 521 19.88 -8.67 12.58
C SER A 521 19.06 -9.74 13.31
N THR A 522 18.85 -9.59 14.62
CA THR A 522 18.17 -10.57 15.46
C THR A 522 16.72 -10.22 15.79
N GLU A 523 16.13 -9.15 15.21
CA GLU A 523 14.76 -8.73 15.55
C GLU A 523 13.70 -9.83 15.31
N LEU A 524 13.93 -10.71 14.33
CA LEU A 524 12.98 -11.73 13.92
C LEU A 524 13.09 -13.04 14.70
N THR A 525 14.18 -13.29 15.43
CA THR A 525 14.45 -14.62 16.00
C THR A 525 13.37 -15.07 17.00
N GLN A 526 12.81 -14.12 17.76
CA GLN A 526 11.69 -14.34 18.68
C GLN A 526 10.42 -14.90 18.01
N ALA A 527 10.17 -14.57 16.73
CA ALA A 527 9.02 -15.11 15.99
C ALA A 527 9.18 -16.62 15.68
N TRP A 528 10.40 -17.15 15.72
CA TRP A 528 10.70 -18.57 15.51
C TRP A 528 11.15 -19.27 16.80
N GLY A 529 10.99 -18.63 17.96
CA GLY A 529 11.39 -19.22 19.24
C GLY A 529 12.90 -19.42 19.38
N VAL A 530 13.71 -18.68 18.62
CA VAL A 530 15.18 -18.75 18.68
C VAL A 530 15.71 -17.56 19.49
N PRO A 531 16.54 -17.78 20.52
CA PRO A 531 17.22 -16.69 21.21
C PRO A 531 18.07 -15.87 20.24
N GLY A 532 18.02 -14.55 20.36
CA GLY A 532 18.83 -13.68 19.51
C GLY A 532 19.13 -12.32 20.13
N LEU A 533 20.40 -11.92 20.06
CA LEU A 533 20.88 -10.58 20.40
C LEU A 533 21.91 -10.11 19.38
N SER A 534 22.05 -8.81 19.18
CA SER A 534 23.05 -8.24 18.27
C SER A 534 24.05 -7.40 19.04
N PHE A 535 25.35 -7.60 18.79
CA PHE A 535 26.38 -6.67 19.26
C PHE A 535 26.50 -5.54 18.25
N VAL A 536 26.15 -4.33 18.69
CA VAL A 536 26.07 -3.15 17.82
C VAL A 536 26.97 -2.06 18.37
N THR A 537 27.68 -1.36 17.49
CA THR A 537 28.37 -0.10 17.86
C THR A 537 27.33 0.93 18.30
N LEU A 538 27.47 1.42 19.53
CA LEU A 538 26.54 2.37 20.13
C LEU A 538 26.88 3.79 19.71
N ASP A 539 25.91 4.69 19.87
CA ASP A 539 26.06 6.14 19.76
C ASP A 539 26.44 6.64 18.34
N ASP A 540 26.12 5.89 17.28
CA ASP A 540 26.40 6.25 15.88
C ASP A 540 25.12 6.39 15.02
N GLN A 541 24.99 7.51 14.32
CA GLN A 541 23.84 7.83 13.46
C GLN A 541 23.85 7.14 12.09
N ARG A 542 24.96 6.51 11.68
CA ARG A 542 25.09 5.77 10.40
C ARG A 542 24.73 6.59 9.15
N LEU A 543 25.03 7.90 9.13
CA LEU A 543 24.56 8.84 8.10
C LEU A 543 24.81 8.38 6.64
N ARG A 544 25.91 7.68 6.35
CA ARG A 544 26.22 7.23 4.98
C ARG A 544 25.57 5.90 4.60
N ARG A 545 25.12 5.08 5.55
CA ARG A 545 24.50 3.79 5.22
C ARG A 545 23.21 4.02 4.43
N ASP A 546 22.93 3.12 3.48
CA ASP A 546 21.80 3.19 2.56
C ASP A 546 21.89 4.29 1.47
N THR A 547 23.12 4.74 1.15
CA THR A 547 23.40 5.73 0.10
C THR A 547 24.53 5.28 -0.85
N PRO A 548 24.65 5.91 -2.04
CA PRO A 548 25.79 5.74 -2.93
C PRO A 548 27.15 6.13 -2.34
N THR A 549 27.18 6.98 -1.29
CA THR A 549 28.40 7.52 -0.69
C THR A 549 28.95 6.66 0.45
N ASP A 550 28.33 5.51 0.74
CA ASP A 550 28.84 4.47 1.64
C ASP A 550 30.03 3.73 1.00
N THR A 551 31.13 4.43 0.75
CA THR A 551 32.33 3.91 0.10
C THR A 551 33.44 3.60 1.12
N LEU A 552 34.42 2.80 0.70
CA LEU A 552 35.54 2.44 1.56
C LEU A 552 36.43 3.63 1.92
N GLU A 553 36.50 4.67 1.07
CA GLU A 553 37.30 5.88 1.37
C GLU A 553 36.75 6.65 2.58
N HIS A 554 35.44 6.53 2.83
CA HIS A 554 34.75 7.22 3.91
C HIS A 554 34.65 6.41 5.21
N LEU A 555 35.32 5.25 5.28
CA LEU A 555 35.26 4.32 6.40
C LEU A 555 36.61 4.23 7.13
N ASN A 556 36.65 4.57 8.41
CA ASN A 556 37.83 4.38 9.25
C ASN A 556 37.87 2.96 9.84
N VAL A 557 38.57 2.05 9.16
CA VAL A 557 38.68 0.65 9.58
C VAL A 557 39.39 0.49 10.94
N ASP A 558 40.36 1.35 11.26
CA ASP A 558 41.14 1.25 12.50
C ASP A 558 40.28 1.50 13.75
N ALA A 559 39.24 2.32 13.64
CA ALA A 559 38.27 2.55 14.71
C ALA A 559 37.39 1.31 15.01
N ILE A 560 37.25 0.40 14.05
CA ILE A 560 36.39 -0.81 14.16
C ILE A 560 37.14 -1.95 14.85
N VAL A 561 38.45 -2.08 14.60
CA VAL A 561 39.25 -3.23 15.05
C VAL A 561 39.16 -3.49 16.57
N PRO A 562 39.26 -2.49 17.47
CA PRO A 562 39.10 -2.71 18.91
C PRO A 562 37.73 -3.28 19.28
N GLN A 563 36.67 -2.83 18.61
CA GLN A 563 35.31 -3.29 18.84
C GLN A 563 35.14 -4.74 18.38
N LEU A 564 35.69 -5.08 17.20
CA LEU A 564 35.71 -6.47 16.71
C LEU A 564 36.45 -7.40 17.67
N ARG A 565 37.60 -6.98 18.22
CA ARG A 565 38.32 -7.76 19.24
C ARG A 565 37.46 -8.02 20.48
N ALA A 566 36.69 -7.03 20.93
CA ALA A 566 35.78 -7.19 22.06
C ALA A 566 34.67 -8.23 21.78
N VAL A 567 33.97 -8.11 20.64
CA VAL A 567 32.96 -9.11 20.21
C VAL A 567 33.59 -10.50 20.12
N ARG A 568 34.73 -10.62 19.44
CA ARG A 568 35.45 -11.88 19.27
C ARG A 568 35.76 -12.55 20.61
N THR A 569 36.28 -11.79 21.59
CA THR A 569 36.59 -12.33 22.92
C THR A 569 35.34 -12.85 23.61
N ILE A 570 34.22 -12.12 23.57
CA ILE A 570 32.94 -12.56 24.14
C ILE A 570 32.49 -13.87 23.50
N ILE A 571 32.51 -13.96 22.16
CA ILE A 571 32.04 -15.14 21.43
C ILE A 571 32.90 -16.37 21.72
N ILE A 572 34.23 -16.24 21.72
CA ILE A 572 35.13 -17.34 22.04
C ILE A 572 34.86 -17.86 23.47
N LYS A 573 34.67 -16.95 24.43
CA LYS A 573 34.39 -17.34 25.82
C LYS A 573 33.02 -17.97 25.99
N ALA A 574 31.99 -17.46 25.34
CA ALA A 574 30.66 -18.07 25.33
C ALA A 574 30.69 -19.46 24.66
N ALA A 575 31.48 -19.62 23.59
CA ALA A 575 31.61 -20.88 22.89
C ALA A 575 32.30 -21.96 23.74
N SER A 576 33.33 -21.59 24.50
CA SER A 576 34.05 -22.52 25.39
C SER A 576 33.37 -22.80 26.74
N ASP A 577 32.41 -21.97 27.17
CA ASP A 577 31.72 -22.17 28.45
C ASP A 577 30.45 -23.02 28.27
N LEU A 578 30.46 -24.27 28.75
CA LEU A 578 29.31 -25.17 28.64
C LEU A 578 28.10 -24.75 29.50
N THR A 579 28.27 -23.82 30.43
CA THR A 579 27.17 -23.21 31.21
C THR A 579 26.43 -22.12 30.45
N PHE A 580 26.98 -21.64 29.32
CA PHE A 580 26.31 -20.69 28.42
C PHE A 580 25.22 -21.40 27.62
N GLN A 581 24.04 -21.51 28.23
CA GLN A 581 22.84 -22.14 27.68
C GLN A 581 21.56 -21.43 28.16
N GLY A 582 20.56 -21.32 27.30
CA GLY A 582 19.22 -20.79 27.64
C GLY A 582 18.12 -21.87 27.65
N PRO A 583 16.90 -21.56 28.09
CA PRO A 583 15.79 -22.52 28.16
C PRO A 583 15.44 -23.08 26.79
N ALA A 584 15.11 -24.37 26.73
CA ALA A 584 14.82 -25.08 25.48
C ALA A 584 13.42 -24.76 24.91
N ASP A 585 12.42 -24.56 25.77
CA ASP A 585 11.03 -24.46 25.32
C ASP A 585 10.62 -23.02 24.98
N ARG A 586 10.47 -22.74 23.68
CA ARG A 586 9.99 -21.45 23.17
C ARG A 586 8.96 -21.58 22.08
N LYS A 587 7.91 -20.77 22.18
CA LYS A 587 6.77 -20.80 21.25
C LYS A 587 7.10 -20.09 19.96
N ARG A 588 6.94 -20.79 18.83
CA ARG A 588 7.01 -20.24 17.47
C ARG A 588 5.76 -19.41 17.19
N ARG A 589 5.94 -18.18 16.71
CA ARG A 589 4.87 -17.18 16.45
C ARG A 589 5.08 -16.53 15.09
N ARG A 590 4.66 -17.27 14.05
CA ARG A 590 4.71 -16.89 12.64
C ARG A 590 3.40 -17.20 11.93
N ALA A 591 3.10 -16.49 10.86
CA ALA A 591 1.91 -16.60 10.03
C ALA A 591 2.26 -16.63 8.54
N SER A 592 1.29 -17.06 7.75
CA SER A 592 1.34 -16.99 6.28
C SER A 592 -0.02 -16.52 5.77
N ILE A 593 -0.03 -15.77 4.67
CA ILE A 593 -1.24 -15.32 3.99
C ILE A 593 -1.35 -16.07 2.66
N PRO A 594 -2.13 -17.15 2.58
CA PRO A 594 -2.48 -17.77 1.31
C PRO A 594 -3.54 -16.93 0.59
N GLY A 595 -3.53 -16.94 -0.74
CA GLY A 595 -4.60 -16.35 -1.52
C GLY A 595 -4.54 -16.66 -3.00
N GLN A 596 -5.52 -16.15 -3.74
CA GLN A 596 -5.65 -16.29 -5.17
C GLN A 596 -6.10 -14.96 -5.79
N VAL A 597 -5.43 -14.53 -6.87
CA VAL A 597 -5.85 -13.42 -7.71
C VAL A 597 -6.97 -13.89 -8.62
N VAL A 598 -8.10 -13.18 -8.60
CA VAL A 598 -9.31 -13.60 -9.28
C VAL A 598 -9.98 -12.47 -10.04
N SER A 599 -10.75 -12.84 -11.06
CA SER A 599 -11.74 -11.99 -11.71
C SER A 599 -13.14 -12.58 -11.52
N LEU A 600 -14.16 -11.75 -11.75
CA LEU A 600 -15.55 -12.20 -11.80
C LEU A 600 -15.81 -12.84 -13.18
N ALA A 601 -16.13 -14.14 -13.22
CA ALA A 601 -16.50 -14.79 -14.47
C ALA A 601 -17.85 -14.26 -14.97
N PRO A 602 -18.06 -14.14 -16.30
CA PRO A 602 -19.34 -13.71 -16.85
C PRO A 602 -20.49 -14.60 -16.36
N GLY A 603 -21.52 -13.99 -15.77
CA GLY A 603 -22.71 -14.67 -15.27
C GLY A 603 -22.56 -15.42 -13.93
N LYS A 604 -21.41 -15.31 -13.25
CA LYS A 604 -21.23 -15.87 -11.89
C LYS A 604 -21.23 -14.76 -10.84
N PRO A 605 -21.90 -14.94 -9.69
CA PRO A 605 -21.92 -13.95 -8.62
C PRO A 605 -20.63 -13.94 -7.77
N VAL A 606 -19.86 -15.03 -7.81
CA VAL A 606 -18.67 -15.21 -6.99
C VAL A 606 -17.40 -15.10 -7.85
N ALA A 607 -16.49 -14.21 -7.47
CA ALA A 607 -15.18 -14.12 -8.11
C ALA A 607 -14.30 -15.33 -7.75
N ASN A 608 -14.09 -16.21 -8.72
CA ASN A 608 -13.28 -17.43 -8.59
C ASN A 608 -12.47 -17.76 -9.86
N LEU A 609 -12.41 -16.84 -10.82
CA LEU A 609 -11.68 -17.05 -12.07
C LEU A 609 -10.22 -16.64 -11.89
N GLY A 610 -9.34 -17.63 -11.69
CA GLY A 610 -7.91 -17.42 -11.43
C GLY A 610 -7.19 -16.63 -12.52
N ARG A 611 -6.34 -15.68 -12.10
CA ARG A 611 -5.59 -14.75 -12.96
C ARG A 611 -4.09 -14.82 -12.66
N GLY A 612 -3.31 -15.40 -13.59
CA GLY A 612 -1.85 -15.38 -13.52
C GLY A 612 -1.21 -14.03 -13.92
N GLY A 613 0.08 -13.88 -13.66
CA GLY A 613 0.89 -12.72 -14.09
C GLY A 613 0.71 -11.46 -13.23
N PHE A 614 0.41 -11.63 -11.94
CA PHE A 614 0.29 -10.54 -10.97
C PHE A 614 1.39 -10.61 -9.91
N LEU A 615 1.81 -9.43 -9.44
CA LEU A 615 2.65 -9.25 -8.27
C LEU A 615 1.78 -8.86 -7.08
N ILE A 616 2.04 -9.49 -5.94
CA ILE A 616 1.32 -9.30 -4.70
C ILE A 616 2.20 -8.51 -3.75
N ALA A 617 1.64 -7.43 -3.21
CA ALA A 617 2.25 -6.61 -2.18
C ALA A 617 1.36 -6.61 -0.94
N TYR A 618 1.97 -6.58 0.23
CA TYR A 618 1.26 -6.34 1.49
C TYR A 618 1.69 -5.03 2.13
N HIS A 619 0.73 -4.37 2.76
CA HIS A 619 0.90 -3.05 3.36
C HIS A 619 0.48 -3.06 4.82
N TYR A 620 1.30 -2.51 5.71
CA TYR A 620 0.88 -2.31 7.10
C TYR A 620 -0.20 -1.22 7.17
N VAL A 621 -1.32 -1.51 7.83
CA VAL A 621 -2.46 -0.59 7.93
C VAL A 621 -2.85 -0.28 9.37
N ASN A 622 -3.56 0.84 9.56
CA ASN A 622 -4.09 1.24 10.87
C ASN A 622 -5.44 0.57 11.20
N THR A 623 -6.18 0.13 10.19
CA THR A 623 -7.54 -0.39 10.35
C THR A 623 -7.87 -1.38 9.24
N VAL A 624 -8.81 -2.29 9.51
CA VAL A 624 -9.30 -3.32 8.59
C VAL A 624 -10.73 -3.08 8.10
N VAL A 625 -11.34 -1.94 8.47
CA VAL A 625 -12.75 -1.61 8.14
C VAL A 625 -12.89 -0.46 7.13
N SER A 626 -11.79 0.11 6.64
CA SER A 626 -11.83 1.20 5.66
C SER A 626 -11.98 0.66 4.25
N VAL A 627 -12.70 1.36 3.38
CA VAL A 627 -12.84 0.99 1.96
C VAL A 627 -11.49 0.95 1.26
N HIS A 628 -10.61 1.91 1.55
CA HIS A 628 -9.28 1.98 0.96
C HIS A 628 -8.18 1.78 2.01
N PRO A 629 -7.00 1.24 1.63
CA PRO A 629 -5.91 1.01 2.58
C PRO A 629 -5.47 2.29 3.29
N LYS A 630 -5.67 2.34 4.62
CA LYS A 630 -5.11 3.38 5.49
C LYS A 630 -3.72 2.96 5.96
N LEU A 631 -2.71 3.27 5.15
CA LEU A 631 -1.32 2.92 5.43
C LEU A 631 -0.88 3.44 6.80
N ARG A 632 -0.22 2.58 7.57
CA ARG A 632 0.35 2.93 8.87
C ARG A 632 1.56 3.84 8.69
N ALA A 633 1.62 4.91 9.47
CA ALA A 633 2.82 5.71 9.62
C ALA A 633 3.88 4.88 10.33
N MET A 634 5.04 4.69 9.70
CA MET A 634 6.14 3.91 10.24
C MET A 634 7.42 4.72 10.17
N SER A 635 8.29 4.55 11.15
CA SER A 635 9.64 5.10 11.07
C SER A 635 10.36 4.53 9.85
N TRP A 636 11.04 5.39 9.11
CA TRP A 636 11.93 4.98 8.03
C TRP A 636 12.99 4.02 8.59
N THR A 637 13.23 2.89 7.94
CA THR A 637 14.21 1.91 8.40
C THR A 637 15.36 1.80 7.41
N MET A 638 16.48 2.40 7.77
CA MET A 638 17.71 2.45 6.99
C MET A 638 18.16 1.06 6.59
N GLY A 639 18.40 0.88 5.30
CA GLY A 639 18.95 -0.35 4.73
C GLY A 639 17.99 -1.54 4.70
N VAL A 640 16.69 -1.36 4.96
CA VAL A 640 15.67 -2.40 4.74
C VAL A 640 14.42 -1.81 4.14
N ARG A 641 13.98 -2.36 3.01
CA ARG A 641 12.74 -2.00 2.33
C ARG A 641 11.58 -2.83 2.87
N ARG A 642 10.46 -2.18 3.17
CA ARG A 642 9.20 -2.85 3.56
C ARG A 642 8.37 -3.33 2.36
N ASN A 643 8.90 -3.16 1.17
CA ASN A 643 8.22 -3.41 -0.10
C ASN A 643 8.62 -4.80 -0.64
N GLU A 644 8.08 -5.86 -0.04
CA GLU A 644 8.23 -7.23 -0.57
C GLU A 644 7.16 -7.49 -1.62
N MET A 645 7.58 -8.11 -2.73
CA MET A 645 6.71 -8.55 -3.81
C MET A 645 6.72 -10.08 -3.88
N THR A 646 5.56 -10.67 -4.10
CA THR A 646 5.40 -12.10 -4.37
C THR A 646 4.67 -12.29 -5.69
N ALA A 647 5.20 -13.07 -6.61
CA ALA A 647 4.47 -13.40 -7.84
C ALA A 647 3.42 -14.47 -7.57
N CYS A 648 2.25 -14.38 -8.22
CA CYS A 648 1.29 -15.47 -8.24
C CYS A 648 1.66 -16.51 -9.32
N ASP A 649 1.19 -17.75 -9.14
CA ASP A 649 1.30 -18.80 -10.16
C ASP A 649 0.35 -18.53 -11.36
N ALA A 650 0.39 -19.38 -12.38
CA ALA A 650 -0.45 -19.25 -13.57
C ALA A 650 -1.97 -19.41 -13.27
N ASP A 651 -2.33 -19.96 -12.11
CA ASP A 651 -3.69 -20.04 -11.59
C ASP A 651 -4.07 -18.87 -10.69
N GLY A 652 -3.15 -17.94 -10.48
CA GLY A 652 -3.32 -16.79 -9.60
C GLY A 652 -3.06 -17.09 -8.13
N ASN A 653 -2.68 -18.31 -7.73
CA ASN A 653 -2.40 -18.60 -6.33
C ASN A 653 -1.09 -17.96 -5.88
N TYR A 654 -1.07 -17.46 -4.64
CA TYR A 654 0.12 -16.89 -4.01
C TYR A 654 0.18 -17.25 -2.53
N LEU A 655 1.39 -17.16 -1.97
CA LEU A 655 1.64 -17.39 -0.56
C LEU A 655 2.67 -16.37 -0.05
N ILE A 656 2.25 -15.51 0.87
CA ILE A 656 3.17 -14.67 1.64
C ILE A 656 3.49 -15.45 2.92
N GLU A 657 4.72 -15.95 3.08
CA GLU A 657 5.10 -16.84 4.19
C GLU A 657 6.09 -16.17 5.15
N GLY A 658 6.18 -16.67 6.39
CA GLY A 658 7.19 -16.20 7.34
C GLY A 658 6.93 -14.78 7.87
N LEU A 659 5.66 -14.41 8.06
CA LEU A 659 5.28 -13.15 8.70
C LEU A 659 5.35 -13.27 10.23
N PRO A 660 6.05 -12.37 10.94
CA PRO A 660 6.27 -12.51 12.38
C PRO A 660 5.04 -12.06 13.18
N ARG A 661 4.49 -12.97 14.01
CA ARG A 661 3.37 -12.69 14.94
C ARG A 661 3.91 -12.23 16.28
N LEU A 662 4.25 -10.95 16.36
CA LEU A 662 4.88 -10.34 17.53
C LEU A 662 3.87 -9.53 18.35
N HIS A 663 4.22 -9.26 19.60
CA HIS A 663 3.39 -8.44 20.49
C HIS A 663 3.60 -6.95 20.20
N ASN A 664 3.18 -6.51 19.02
CA ASN A 664 3.26 -5.13 18.55
C ASN A 664 2.02 -4.75 17.71
N ASP A 665 2.04 -3.53 17.18
CA ASP A 665 0.97 -2.99 16.34
C ASP A 665 1.13 -3.32 14.85
N LEU A 666 2.21 -3.99 14.46
CA LEU A 666 2.56 -4.33 13.08
C LEU A 666 1.96 -5.67 12.64
N GLN A 667 0.67 -5.85 12.93
CA GLN A 667 -0.04 -7.14 12.78
C GLN A 667 -1.23 -7.05 11.80
N LEU A 668 -1.59 -5.84 11.37
CA LEU A 668 -2.68 -5.60 10.43
C LEU A 668 -2.12 -5.28 9.05
N PHE A 669 -2.61 -5.98 8.04
CA PHE A 669 -2.15 -5.85 6.66
C PHE A 669 -3.30 -5.66 5.68
N ALA A 670 -3.02 -4.97 4.59
CA ALA A 670 -3.82 -4.97 3.37
C ALA A 670 -3.01 -5.63 2.25
N VAL A 671 -3.59 -6.62 1.57
CA VAL A 671 -2.98 -7.33 0.44
C VAL A 671 -3.51 -6.75 -0.87
N THR A 672 -2.61 -6.39 -1.77
CA THR A 672 -2.96 -5.83 -3.08
C THR A 672 -2.21 -6.56 -4.20
N ALA A 673 -2.86 -6.71 -5.35
CA ALA A 673 -2.32 -7.38 -6.52
C ALA A 673 -2.16 -6.34 -7.65
N HIS A 674 -1.02 -6.37 -8.35
CA HIS A 674 -0.67 -5.44 -9.42
C HIS A 674 -0.12 -6.20 -10.63
N ARG A 675 -0.63 -5.91 -11.82
CA ARG A 675 0.01 -6.30 -13.08
C ARG A 675 0.87 -5.14 -13.55
N VAL A 676 2.16 -5.37 -13.70
CA VAL A 676 3.13 -4.36 -14.10
C VAL A 676 3.64 -4.68 -15.50
N ASP A 677 3.46 -3.76 -16.45
CA ASP A 677 4.01 -3.89 -17.80
C ASP A 677 5.54 -3.89 -17.74
N PRO A 678 6.23 -4.94 -18.20
CA PRO A 678 7.70 -5.03 -18.14
C PRO A 678 8.42 -3.99 -19.01
N LYS A 679 7.76 -3.38 -20.01
CA LYS A 679 8.38 -2.37 -20.88
C LYS A 679 8.36 -0.98 -20.27
N SER A 680 7.17 -0.50 -19.88
CA SER A 680 6.95 0.87 -19.37
C SER A 680 6.92 0.97 -17.84
N GLY A 681 6.90 -0.17 -17.14
CA GLY A 681 6.64 -0.27 -15.71
C GLY A 681 5.20 0.08 -15.30
N ALA A 682 4.29 0.33 -16.26
CA ALA A 682 2.89 0.75 -16.02
C ALA A 682 2.14 -0.28 -15.18
N ILE A 683 1.40 0.17 -14.17
CA ILE A 683 0.44 -0.70 -13.51
C ILE A 683 -0.80 -0.72 -14.40
N THR A 684 -1.00 -1.80 -15.14
CA THR A 684 -2.08 -1.95 -16.12
C THR A 684 -3.32 -2.62 -15.53
N SER A 685 -3.16 -3.28 -14.38
CA SER A 685 -4.26 -3.88 -13.63
C SER A 685 -3.94 -3.86 -12.14
N THR A 686 -4.95 -3.65 -11.29
CA THR A 686 -4.77 -3.69 -9.84
C THR A 686 -5.99 -4.25 -9.10
N THR A 687 -5.89 -4.38 -7.78
CA THR A 687 -6.99 -4.79 -6.89
C THR A 687 -8.21 -3.89 -7.03
N ASP A 688 -9.40 -4.46 -7.13
CA ASP A 688 -10.67 -3.71 -7.18
C ASP A 688 -11.27 -3.51 -5.78
N LEU A 689 -11.54 -2.25 -5.41
CA LEU A 689 -12.21 -1.82 -4.18
C LEU A 689 -13.60 -1.23 -4.46
N GLY A 690 -14.04 -1.24 -5.71
CA GLY A 690 -15.35 -0.77 -6.12
C GLY A 690 -16.47 -1.73 -5.71
N LYS A 691 -17.70 -1.42 -6.13
CA LYS A 691 -18.91 -2.15 -5.70
C LYS A 691 -18.89 -3.64 -6.04
N GLN A 692 -18.11 -4.06 -7.04
CA GLN A 692 -17.97 -5.46 -7.44
C GLN A 692 -17.18 -6.31 -6.44
N SER A 693 -16.42 -5.70 -5.52
CA SER A 693 -15.73 -6.45 -4.47
C SER A 693 -16.71 -7.13 -3.51
N GLY A 694 -17.91 -6.56 -3.30
CA GLY A 694 -18.85 -7.03 -2.30
C GLY A 694 -18.16 -7.21 -0.95
N ASP A 695 -18.25 -8.42 -0.39
CA ASP A 695 -17.65 -8.79 0.90
C ASP A 695 -16.17 -9.26 0.79
N ILE A 696 -15.54 -9.16 -0.37
CA ILE A 696 -14.14 -9.56 -0.56
C ILE A 696 -13.24 -8.54 0.17
N SER A 697 -12.70 -8.95 1.32
CA SER A 697 -11.78 -8.13 2.11
C SER A 697 -10.32 -8.38 1.73
N ILE A 698 -9.61 -7.29 1.44
CA ILE A 698 -8.15 -7.25 1.24
C ILE A 698 -7.36 -7.30 2.56
N TYR A 699 -8.04 -7.18 3.70
CA TYR A 699 -7.39 -7.01 5.00
C TYR A 699 -7.18 -8.33 5.72
N CYS A 700 -6.08 -8.43 6.46
CA CYS A 700 -5.84 -9.54 7.39
C CYS A 700 -5.21 -9.05 8.69
N ASP A 701 -5.66 -9.64 9.79
CA ASP A 701 -5.00 -9.58 11.09
C ASP A 701 -4.26 -10.90 11.30
N ILE A 702 -2.92 -10.85 11.27
CA ILE A 702 -2.11 -12.07 11.39
C ILE A 702 -2.12 -12.64 12.82
N LYS A 703 -2.70 -11.95 13.82
CA LYS A 703 -2.91 -12.54 15.15
C LYS A 703 -3.91 -13.71 15.11
N ASN A 704 -4.84 -13.67 14.16
CA ASN A 704 -5.92 -14.65 14.02
C ASN A 704 -5.64 -15.67 12.91
N ALA A 705 -6.45 -16.73 12.85
CA ALA A 705 -6.42 -17.65 11.72
C ALA A 705 -6.81 -16.91 10.43
N ILE A 706 -6.00 -17.05 9.39
CA ILE A 706 -6.17 -16.34 8.12
C ILE A 706 -6.85 -17.26 7.13
N THR A 707 -8.03 -16.87 6.66
CA THR A 707 -8.70 -17.53 5.54
C THR A 707 -8.02 -17.16 4.22
N PRO A 708 -7.92 -18.09 3.25
CA PRO A 708 -7.36 -17.80 1.94
C PRO A 708 -8.01 -16.56 1.30
N LYS A 709 -7.17 -15.62 0.87
CA LYS A 709 -7.62 -14.34 0.31
C LYS A 709 -8.03 -14.49 -1.14
N ARG A 710 -9.08 -13.76 -1.52
CA ARG A 710 -9.42 -13.51 -2.93
C ARG A 710 -9.02 -12.09 -3.26
N SER A 711 -8.06 -11.92 -4.14
CA SER A 711 -7.63 -10.62 -4.63
C SER A 711 -8.35 -10.34 -5.94
N LEU A 712 -9.53 -9.70 -5.85
CA LEU A 712 -10.29 -9.27 -7.04
C LEU A 712 -9.51 -8.19 -7.78
N VAL A 713 -9.39 -8.29 -9.11
CA VAL A 713 -8.62 -7.34 -9.94
C VAL A 713 -9.41 -6.81 -11.14
N PHE A 714 -9.01 -5.62 -11.59
CA PHE A 714 -9.51 -4.96 -12.81
C PHE A 714 -8.37 -4.27 -13.57
N ASP A 715 -8.57 -4.00 -14.85
CA ASP A 715 -7.62 -3.24 -15.68
C ASP A 715 -7.77 -1.74 -15.41
N CYS A 716 -6.65 -1.03 -15.30
CA CYS A 716 -6.62 0.35 -14.81
C CYS A 716 -5.54 1.23 -15.46
N ASP A 717 -5.79 2.53 -15.46
CA ASP A 717 -4.79 3.59 -15.61
C ASP A 717 -4.54 4.26 -14.25
N GLN A 718 -3.33 4.79 -14.08
CA GLN A 718 -2.88 5.39 -12.83
C GLN A 718 -2.94 6.92 -12.86
N ALA A 719 -3.63 7.50 -11.88
CA ALA A 719 -3.64 8.91 -11.54
C ALA A 719 -2.68 9.17 -10.37
N ALA A 720 -1.91 10.26 -10.43
CA ALA A 720 -0.98 10.64 -9.37
C ALA A 720 -1.17 12.11 -8.96
N LEU A 721 -1.12 12.40 -7.67
CA LEU A 721 -0.98 13.75 -7.12
C LEU A 721 0.04 13.73 -5.98
N VAL A 722 0.74 14.85 -5.83
CA VAL A 722 1.65 15.10 -4.70
C VAL A 722 1.23 16.42 -4.03
N ASP A 723 1.68 16.64 -2.79
CA ASP A 723 1.29 17.82 -2.01
C ASP A 723 -0.23 17.93 -1.77
N VAL A 724 -0.89 16.80 -1.56
CA VAL A 724 -2.31 16.74 -1.17
C VAL A 724 -2.45 17.18 0.31
N ILE A 725 -2.49 18.48 0.54
CA ILE A 725 -2.56 19.13 1.86
C ILE A 725 -3.70 20.15 1.94
N ASP A 726 -4.09 20.51 3.18
CA ASP A 726 -4.85 21.73 3.46
C ASP A 726 -3.86 22.89 3.70
N PRO A 727 -3.81 23.93 2.85
CA PRO A 727 -2.88 25.05 3.01
C PRO A 727 -3.15 25.89 4.26
N ARG A 728 -4.35 25.79 4.88
CA ARG A 728 -4.72 26.59 6.06
C ARG A 728 -4.08 26.07 7.34
N PHE A 729 -3.93 24.74 7.44
CA PHE A 729 -3.43 24.06 8.63
C PHE A 729 -2.12 23.31 8.38
N MET A 730 -1.64 23.29 7.13
CA MET A 730 -0.47 22.51 6.70
C MET A 730 -0.60 21.02 7.03
N GLN A 731 -1.83 20.50 6.99
CA GLN A 731 -2.15 19.11 7.32
C GLN A 731 -2.36 18.27 6.06
N PRO A 732 -1.83 17.04 6.01
CA PRO A 732 -2.10 16.12 4.91
C PRO A 732 -3.57 15.72 4.88
N LEU A 733 -4.18 15.73 3.70
CA LEU A 733 -5.54 15.22 3.52
C LEU A 733 -5.48 13.69 3.48
N ASN A 734 -6.42 13.04 4.16
CA ASN A 734 -6.37 11.60 4.45
C ASN A 734 -7.59 10.83 3.93
N GLU A 735 -8.51 11.52 3.27
CA GLU A 735 -9.74 11.01 2.71
C GLU A 735 -9.93 11.57 1.31
N ALA A 736 -10.37 10.72 0.37
CA ALA A 736 -10.71 11.11 -0.99
C ALA A 736 -12.06 10.52 -1.40
N THR A 737 -12.80 11.25 -2.23
CA THR A 737 -14.01 10.81 -2.90
C THR A 737 -13.79 10.95 -4.40
N LEU A 738 -13.99 9.84 -5.11
CA LEU A 738 -13.83 9.74 -6.56
C LEU A 738 -15.22 9.78 -7.20
N ILE A 739 -15.38 10.55 -8.26
CA ILE A 739 -16.66 10.73 -8.95
C ILE A 739 -16.43 10.53 -10.45
N ASP A 740 -16.99 9.46 -11.03
CA ASP A 740 -17.00 9.24 -12.49
C ASP A 740 -17.85 10.33 -13.14
N ALA A 741 -17.20 11.19 -13.92
CA ALA A 741 -17.79 12.37 -14.56
C ALA A 741 -19.02 12.03 -15.42
N ARG A 742 -19.05 10.84 -16.04
CA ARG A 742 -20.14 10.43 -16.94
C ARG A 742 -21.38 9.98 -16.18
N ARG A 743 -21.18 9.42 -14.99
CA ARG A 743 -22.25 8.82 -14.17
C ARG A 743 -22.67 9.71 -13.01
N GLU A 744 -21.90 10.76 -12.73
CA GLU A 744 -22.03 11.62 -11.55
C GLU A 744 -22.12 10.81 -10.24
N ALA A 745 -21.39 9.69 -10.20
CA ALA A 745 -21.42 8.73 -9.11
C ALA A 745 -20.03 8.13 -8.88
N GLU A 746 -19.84 7.43 -7.76
CA GLU A 746 -18.60 6.70 -7.49
C GLU A 746 -18.29 5.72 -8.65
N PRO A 747 -17.01 5.64 -9.10
CA PRO A 747 -16.60 4.68 -10.12
C PRO A 747 -17.00 3.24 -9.76
N GLN A 748 -17.40 2.46 -10.76
CA GLN A 748 -17.80 1.06 -10.54
C GLN A 748 -16.64 0.19 -10.06
N ARG A 749 -15.43 0.50 -10.56
CA ARG A 749 -14.17 -0.17 -10.23
C ARG A 749 -13.12 0.90 -9.98
N PHE A 750 -12.41 0.77 -8.87
CA PHE A 750 -11.32 1.67 -8.54
C PHE A 750 -10.43 1.07 -7.46
N CYS A 751 -9.24 1.63 -7.32
CA CYS A 751 -8.41 1.49 -6.13
C CYS A 751 -7.71 2.82 -5.90
N PHE A 752 -7.41 3.17 -4.65
CA PHE A 752 -6.50 4.29 -4.41
C PHE A 752 -5.73 4.14 -3.11
N PHE A 753 -4.58 4.80 -3.09
CA PHE A 753 -3.74 5.00 -1.91
C PHE A 753 -3.65 6.50 -1.64
N LEU A 754 -3.76 6.87 -0.36
CA LEU A 754 -3.60 8.24 0.11
C LEU A 754 -2.80 8.21 1.41
N HIS A 755 -1.58 8.72 1.37
CA HIS A 755 -0.64 8.68 2.49
C HIS A 755 0.50 9.66 2.27
N ASP A 756 1.03 10.27 3.34
CA ASP A 756 2.19 11.17 3.29
C ASP A 756 2.10 12.26 2.19
N ARG A 757 0.91 12.85 1.98
CA ARG A 757 0.61 13.89 0.96
C ARG A 757 0.64 13.39 -0.49
N PHE A 758 0.79 12.08 -0.71
CA PHE A 758 0.72 11.46 -2.02
C PHE A 758 -0.65 10.81 -2.22
N PHE A 759 -1.18 10.93 -3.43
CA PHE A 759 -2.37 10.22 -3.88
C PHE A 759 -2.01 9.42 -5.13
N ALA A 760 -2.32 8.13 -5.10
CA ALA A 760 -2.27 7.24 -6.25
C ALA A 760 -3.65 6.65 -6.48
N GLY A 761 -4.34 7.08 -7.53
CA GLY A 761 -5.63 6.53 -7.96
C GLY A 761 -5.44 5.55 -9.10
N PHE A 762 -6.24 4.50 -9.13
CA PHE A 762 -6.33 3.52 -10.20
C PHE A 762 -7.78 3.43 -10.64
N LEU A 763 -8.03 3.75 -11.90
CA LEU A 763 -9.36 3.92 -12.47
C LEU A 763 -9.43 3.19 -13.80
N GLU A 764 -10.64 2.85 -14.26
CA GLU A 764 -10.82 2.21 -15.57
C GLU A 764 -10.16 3.06 -16.67
N PRO A 765 -9.42 2.46 -17.62
CA PRO A 765 -8.73 3.22 -18.67
C PRO A 765 -9.71 4.11 -19.45
N GLY A 766 -9.26 5.33 -19.75
CA GLY A 766 -10.10 6.34 -20.42
C GLY A 766 -11.24 6.94 -19.57
N SER A 767 -11.42 6.52 -18.31
CA SER A 767 -12.42 7.16 -17.45
C SER A 767 -12.00 8.58 -17.08
N ARG A 768 -12.97 9.51 -17.14
CA ARG A 768 -12.81 10.86 -16.61
C ARG A 768 -13.38 10.91 -15.20
N THR A 769 -12.56 11.29 -14.25
CA THR A 769 -12.92 11.26 -12.82
C THR A 769 -12.63 12.61 -12.19
N ALA A 770 -13.53 13.05 -11.33
CA ALA A 770 -13.33 14.18 -10.44
C ALA A 770 -12.96 13.70 -9.05
N TYR A 771 -12.19 14.52 -8.34
CA TYR A 771 -11.61 14.18 -7.05
C TYR A 771 -11.94 15.26 -6.03
N ALA A 772 -12.43 14.82 -4.87
CA ALA A 772 -12.60 15.68 -3.71
C ALA A 772 -11.82 15.10 -2.53
N PHE A 773 -10.96 15.89 -1.91
CA PHE A 773 -10.17 15.46 -0.76
C PHE A 773 -10.58 16.21 0.50
N ARG A 774 -10.53 15.53 1.64
CA ARG A 774 -10.92 16.09 2.93
C ARG A 774 -9.96 15.64 4.04
N TYR A 775 -10.04 16.34 5.16
CA TYR A 775 -9.39 15.95 6.40
C TYR A 775 -10.45 15.41 7.37
N GLY A 776 -10.46 14.09 7.59
CA GLY A 776 -11.47 13.44 8.44
C GLY A 776 -12.91 13.68 7.95
N ARG A 777 -13.79 14.14 8.85
CA ARG A 777 -15.21 14.46 8.56
C ARG A 777 -15.45 15.92 8.17
N ILE A 778 -14.38 16.70 8.06
CA ILE A 778 -14.46 18.12 7.71
C ILE A 778 -14.81 18.24 6.21
N GLY A 779 -15.40 19.37 5.79
CA GLY A 779 -15.72 19.67 4.39
C GLY A 779 -14.53 19.51 3.43
N ASN A 780 -14.81 19.49 2.13
CA ASN A 780 -13.79 19.32 1.10
C ASN A 780 -12.72 20.44 1.19
N ARG A 781 -11.46 20.06 1.01
CA ARG A 781 -10.27 20.91 1.14
C ARG A 781 -9.44 21.01 -0.13
N LEU A 782 -9.58 20.06 -1.04
CA LEU A 782 -8.99 20.10 -2.37
C LEU A 782 -10.03 19.56 -3.34
N LEU A 783 -10.26 20.28 -4.45
CA LEU A 783 -11.20 19.88 -5.49
C LEU A 783 -10.51 19.85 -6.85
N MET A 784 -10.66 18.72 -7.56
CA MET A 784 -10.25 18.54 -8.95
C MET A 784 -11.49 18.12 -9.73
N LEU A 785 -12.21 19.10 -10.28
CA LEU A 785 -13.48 18.94 -10.99
C LEU A 785 -13.33 19.08 -12.51
N ASN A 786 -12.47 19.99 -12.98
CA ASN A 786 -12.38 20.36 -14.40
C ASN A 786 -13.76 20.74 -15.00
N PRO A 787 -14.34 21.91 -14.64
CA PRO A 787 -15.64 22.31 -15.19
C PRO A 787 -15.56 22.60 -16.70
N PRO A 788 -16.53 22.16 -17.53
CA PRO A 788 -16.57 22.47 -18.96
C PRO A 788 -16.66 23.99 -19.16
N ASN A 789 -15.83 24.54 -20.05
CA ASN A 789 -15.66 25.98 -20.30
C ASN A 789 -15.16 26.83 -19.11
N GLY A 790 -14.73 26.20 -18.00
CA GLY A 790 -14.23 26.92 -16.83
C GLY A 790 -15.31 27.42 -15.86
N GLU A 791 -16.59 27.16 -16.12
CA GLU A 791 -17.74 27.56 -15.29
C GLU A 791 -18.60 26.35 -14.94
N LEU A 792 -19.04 26.23 -13.68
CA LEU A 792 -20.06 25.24 -13.29
C LEU A 792 -21.44 25.88 -13.40
N ALA A 793 -22.34 25.28 -14.18
CA ALA A 793 -23.70 25.80 -14.33
C ALA A 793 -24.40 25.92 -12.96
N SER A 794 -25.00 27.08 -12.75
CA SER A 794 -25.71 27.45 -11.53
C SER A 794 -26.97 26.61 -11.29
N ALA A 795 -27.08 26.00 -10.12
CA ALA A 795 -28.25 25.38 -9.48
C ALA A 795 -29.22 24.54 -10.34
N GLY A 796 -29.27 23.24 -10.04
CA GLY A 796 -30.49 22.42 -10.18
C GLY A 796 -30.58 21.48 -11.38
N VAL A 797 -29.71 21.58 -12.38
CA VAL A 797 -29.64 20.63 -13.51
C VAL A 797 -28.19 20.50 -13.93
N SER A 798 -27.60 19.31 -13.73
CA SER A 798 -26.43 18.75 -14.43
C SER A 798 -25.52 19.75 -15.18
N GLY A 799 -24.91 20.68 -14.43
CA GLY A 799 -23.71 21.41 -14.86
C GLY A 799 -22.52 20.48 -14.73
N GLY A 800 -22.43 19.52 -15.66
CA GLY A 800 -21.61 18.32 -15.53
C GLY A 800 -20.16 18.60 -15.18
N VAL A 801 -19.61 17.82 -14.27
CA VAL A 801 -18.19 17.80 -13.99
C VAL A 801 -17.51 17.05 -15.14
N SER A 802 -16.56 17.65 -15.88
CA SER A 802 -15.92 16.93 -17.01
C SER A 802 -14.85 15.93 -16.53
N GLY A 803 -14.31 16.16 -15.33
CA GLY A 803 -13.28 15.32 -14.73
C GLY A 803 -11.96 15.34 -15.49
N PHE A 804 -10.97 14.67 -14.92
CA PHE A 804 -9.64 14.49 -15.50
C PHE A 804 -9.50 13.04 -15.95
N VAL A 805 -8.85 12.82 -17.11
CA VAL A 805 -8.24 11.51 -17.33
C VAL A 805 -7.00 11.38 -16.42
N PRO A 806 -6.63 10.16 -15.97
CA PRO A 806 -5.54 9.96 -15.03
C PRO A 806 -4.20 10.65 -15.40
N SER A 807 -3.88 10.75 -16.69
CA SER A 807 -2.65 11.37 -17.21
C SER A 807 -2.63 12.91 -17.14
N GLU A 808 -3.78 13.57 -17.05
CA GLU A 808 -3.90 15.03 -17.02
C GLU A 808 -3.62 15.62 -15.63
N LEU A 809 -3.68 14.80 -14.57
CA LEU A 809 -3.80 15.29 -13.19
C LEU A 809 -2.58 16.07 -12.67
N LEU A 810 -1.39 15.82 -13.23
CA LEU A 810 -0.14 16.54 -12.91
C LEU A 810 0.24 17.60 -13.96
N ALA A 811 -0.59 17.87 -14.97
CA ALA A 811 -0.22 18.78 -16.05
C ALA A 811 -0.09 20.24 -15.60
N ASN A 812 -0.91 20.65 -14.63
CA ASN A 812 -0.99 22.02 -14.12
C ASN A 812 -0.61 22.09 -12.64
N PRO A 813 -0.11 23.24 -12.15
CA PRO A 813 0.14 23.44 -10.73
C PRO A 813 -1.10 23.14 -9.89
N LEU A 814 -0.93 22.31 -8.86
CA LEU A 814 -2.04 21.81 -8.04
C LEU A 814 -2.80 22.96 -7.36
N SER A 815 -2.07 23.90 -6.73
CA SER A 815 -2.65 25.03 -5.98
C SER A 815 -3.52 25.93 -6.85
N LEU A 816 -3.08 26.20 -8.08
CA LEU A 816 -3.85 27.00 -9.04
C LEU A 816 -5.10 26.26 -9.50
N THR A 817 -4.96 24.98 -9.87
CA THR A 817 -6.07 24.17 -10.39
C THR A 817 -7.19 24.02 -9.36
N THR A 818 -6.85 23.68 -8.12
CA THR A 818 -7.85 23.55 -7.05
C THR A 818 -8.49 24.90 -6.69
N ALA A 819 -7.71 26.00 -6.65
CA ALA A 819 -8.26 27.33 -6.40
C ALA A 819 -9.28 27.74 -7.47
N GLN A 820 -8.97 27.50 -8.75
CA GLN A 820 -9.89 27.76 -9.86
C GLN A 820 -11.15 26.90 -9.78
N ASN A 821 -11.01 25.63 -9.40
CA ASN A 821 -12.14 24.69 -9.31
C ASN A 821 -13.07 25.02 -8.13
N PHE A 822 -12.51 25.42 -6.98
CA PHE A 822 -13.33 25.97 -5.90
C PHE A 822 -14.02 27.26 -6.30
N TRP A 823 -13.29 28.20 -6.91
CA TRP A 823 -13.84 29.48 -7.33
C TRP A 823 -15.01 29.29 -8.30
N ALA A 824 -14.83 28.50 -9.36
CA ALA A 824 -15.89 28.24 -10.34
C ALA A 824 -17.13 27.56 -9.72
N LEU A 825 -16.93 26.66 -8.75
CA LEU A 825 -18.04 26.02 -8.03
C LEU A 825 -18.78 27.01 -7.13
N ASN A 826 -18.03 27.86 -6.42
CA ASN A 826 -18.58 28.82 -5.49
C ASN A 826 -19.31 29.95 -6.22
N ASP A 827 -18.76 30.44 -7.33
CA ASP A 827 -19.34 31.50 -8.14
C ASP A 827 -20.72 31.10 -8.68
N GLY A 828 -20.82 29.93 -9.33
CA GLY A 828 -22.10 29.41 -9.82
C GLY A 828 -23.15 29.18 -8.73
N ARG A 829 -22.73 28.85 -7.50
CA ARG A 829 -23.63 28.73 -6.33
C ARG A 829 -24.06 30.09 -5.80
N LEU A 830 -23.11 31.00 -5.62
CA LEU A 830 -23.39 32.36 -5.15
C LEU A 830 -24.33 33.09 -6.10
N ASP A 831 -24.16 32.93 -7.41
CA ASP A 831 -25.07 33.51 -8.42
C ASP A 831 -26.47 32.91 -8.36
N ALA A 832 -26.60 31.61 -8.08
CA ALA A 832 -27.90 31.01 -7.83
C ALA A 832 -28.56 31.59 -6.56
N TYR A 833 -27.79 31.78 -5.49
CA TYR A 833 -28.30 32.28 -4.21
C TYR A 833 -28.69 33.76 -4.31
N ARG A 834 -27.88 34.58 -4.99
CA ARG A 834 -28.18 35.99 -5.28
C ARG A 834 -29.49 36.13 -6.05
N ARG A 835 -29.70 35.31 -7.10
CA ARG A 835 -30.98 35.27 -7.85
C ARG A 835 -32.16 34.81 -7.01
N ALA A 836 -31.92 34.00 -5.98
CA ALA A 836 -32.93 33.62 -5.00
C ALA A 836 -33.13 34.66 -3.88
N GLY A 837 -32.35 35.74 -3.83
CA GLY A 837 -32.45 36.79 -2.81
C GLY A 837 -31.64 36.53 -1.53
N VAL A 838 -30.68 35.60 -1.57
CA VAL A 838 -29.80 35.27 -0.45
C VAL A 838 -28.38 35.72 -0.77
N SER A 839 -27.84 36.63 0.05
CA SER A 839 -26.50 37.18 -0.12
C SER A 839 -25.83 37.45 1.23
N SER A 840 -24.50 37.44 1.26
CA SER A 840 -23.72 37.81 2.44
C SER A 840 -22.53 38.64 1.99
N SER A 841 -22.47 39.90 2.45
CA SER A 841 -21.41 40.83 2.07
C SER A 841 -20.01 40.34 2.42
N VAL A 842 -19.88 39.59 3.52
CA VAL A 842 -18.61 38.99 3.97
C VAL A 842 -18.17 37.86 3.04
N ILE A 843 -19.10 36.99 2.63
CA ILE A 843 -18.79 35.89 1.69
C ILE A 843 -18.46 36.47 0.32
N ASP A 844 -19.24 37.44 -0.14
CA ASP A 844 -19.05 38.12 -1.43
C ASP A 844 -17.75 38.94 -1.47
N SER A 845 -17.30 39.52 -0.36
CA SER A 845 -16.00 40.20 -0.31
C SER A 845 -14.86 39.18 -0.38
N MET A 846 -14.91 38.10 0.40
CA MET A 846 -13.90 37.05 0.36
C MET A 846 -13.77 36.39 -1.01
N HIS A 847 -14.90 36.13 -1.68
CA HIS A 847 -14.91 35.53 -3.02
C HIS A 847 -14.32 36.48 -4.09
N ARG A 848 -14.61 37.79 -4.00
CA ARG A 848 -13.99 38.80 -4.87
C ARG A 848 -12.49 38.94 -4.63
N ASP A 849 -12.05 38.91 -3.38
CA ASP A 849 -10.62 38.97 -3.03
C ASP A 849 -9.87 37.76 -3.60
N SER A 850 -10.46 36.56 -3.50
CA SER A 850 -9.92 35.36 -4.13
C SER A 850 -9.84 35.45 -5.65
N ALA A 851 -10.82 36.05 -6.32
CA ALA A 851 -10.76 36.30 -7.76
C ALA A 851 -9.55 37.18 -8.14
N SER A 852 -9.28 38.24 -7.36
CA SER A 852 -8.08 39.07 -7.54
C SER A 852 -6.80 38.27 -7.30
N GLN A 853 -6.75 37.43 -6.27
CA GLN A 853 -5.61 36.56 -5.97
C GLN A 853 -5.36 35.53 -7.09
N LEU A 854 -6.42 34.94 -7.66
CA LEU A 854 -6.34 34.05 -8.82
C LEU A 854 -5.78 34.76 -10.06
N ALA A 855 -6.22 35.99 -10.32
CA ALA A 855 -5.70 36.79 -11.43
C ALA A 855 -4.20 37.10 -11.22
N GLN A 856 -3.81 37.48 -10.01
CA GLN A 856 -2.40 37.69 -9.65
C GLN A 856 -1.57 36.41 -9.78
N ALA A 857 -2.10 35.25 -9.38
CA ALA A 857 -1.43 33.97 -9.53
C ALA A 857 -1.19 33.63 -11.01
N LYS A 858 -2.19 33.81 -11.88
CA LYS A 858 -2.03 33.61 -13.33
C LYS A 858 -0.98 34.55 -13.93
N THR A 859 -0.98 35.82 -13.53
CA THR A 859 0.04 36.79 -13.97
C THR A 859 1.42 36.41 -13.48
N ALA A 860 1.56 36.01 -12.20
CA ALA A 860 2.82 35.56 -11.64
C ALA A 860 3.34 34.29 -12.31
N LEU A 861 2.45 33.35 -12.68
CA LEU A 861 2.80 32.17 -13.47
C LEU A 861 3.36 32.55 -14.84
N ALA A 862 2.67 33.45 -15.56
CA ALA A 862 3.08 33.93 -16.88
C ALA A 862 4.41 34.72 -16.83
N GLN A 863 4.65 35.47 -15.76
CA GLN A 863 5.88 36.23 -15.52
C GLN A 863 7.00 35.40 -14.85
N ASN A 864 6.76 34.11 -14.57
CA ASN A 864 7.70 33.24 -13.87
C ASN A 864 8.12 33.76 -12.47
N HIS A 865 7.23 34.46 -11.77
CA HIS A 865 7.44 34.97 -10.41
C HIS A 865 6.99 33.94 -9.36
N SER A 866 7.84 32.94 -9.10
CA SER A 866 7.47 31.74 -8.33
C SER A 866 6.99 31.97 -6.90
N THR A 867 7.64 32.87 -6.15
CA THR A 867 7.22 33.20 -4.78
C THR A 867 5.85 33.86 -4.74
N ASN A 868 5.61 34.82 -5.65
CA ASN A 868 4.32 35.49 -5.76
C ASN A 868 3.24 34.53 -6.25
N PHE A 869 3.56 33.65 -7.20
CA PHE A 869 2.67 32.60 -7.66
C PHE A 869 2.23 31.69 -6.51
N ALA A 870 3.17 31.13 -5.74
CA ALA A 870 2.84 30.21 -4.66
C ALA A 870 2.01 30.91 -3.58
N ARG A 871 2.44 32.10 -3.15
CA ARG A 871 1.69 32.91 -2.18
C ARG A 871 0.26 33.19 -2.64
N THR A 872 0.07 33.69 -3.85
CA THR A 872 -1.25 34.11 -4.34
C THR A 872 -2.17 32.93 -4.69
N SER A 873 -1.61 31.84 -5.25
CA SER A 873 -2.39 30.61 -5.53
C SER A 873 -2.81 29.88 -4.27
N GLU A 874 -1.94 29.75 -3.26
CA GLU A 874 -2.29 29.13 -1.97
C GLU A 874 -3.26 30.01 -1.16
N LEU A 875 -3.12 31.33 -1.21
CA LEU A 875 -4.09 32.24 -0.59
C LEU A 875 -5.46 32.14 -1.25
N ALA A 876 -5.51 32.14 -2.59
CA ALA A 876 -6.76 31.95 -3.33
C ALA A 876 -7.41 30.61 -2.98
N TRP A 877 -6.63 29.52 -2.98
CA TRP A 877 -7.12 28.20 -2.59
C TRP A 877 -7.68 28.20 -1.15
N SER A 878 -6.90 28.69 -0.19
CA SER A 878 -7.29 28.78 1.21
C SER A 878 -8.58 29.56 1.41
N ASN A 879 -8.70 30.73 0.78
CA ASN A 879 -9.88 31.58 0.89
C ASN A 879 -11.10 30.95 0.22
N GLU A 880 -10.95 30.39 -0.98
CA GLU A 880 -12.05 29.72 -1.68
C GLU A 880 -12.52 28.44 -0.98
N ALA A 881 -11.63 27.69 -0.32
CA ALA A 881 -12.03 26.57 0.53
C ALA A 881 -12.84 27.04 1.75
N ARG A 882 -12.58 28.25 2.28
CA ARG A 882 -13.40 28.86 3.36
C ARG A 882 -14.74 29.36 2.82
N VAL A 883 -14.74 30.01 1.65
CA VAL A 883 -15.97 30.46 0.95
C VAL A 883 -16.85 29.25 0.67
N TYR A 884 -16.28 28.13 0.22
CA TYR A 884 -17.03 26.90 -0.03
C TYR A 884 -17.81 26.40 1.19
N ASP A 885 -17.16 26.33 2.35
CA ASP A 885 -17.83 25.94 3.59
C ASP A 885 -18.92 26.96 3.96
N ALA A 886 -18.60 28.27 3.90
CA ALA A 886 -19.53 29.33 4.26
C ALA A 886 -20.76 29.39 3.32
N VAL A 887 -20.57 29.16 2.02
CA VAL A 887 -21.64 29.08 1.02
C VAL A 887 -22.55 27.89 1.30
N ARG A 888 -21.97 26.73 1.66
CA ARG A 888 -22.77 25.57 2.04
C ARG A 888 -23.55 25.83 3.32
N ASP A 889 -22.91 26.38 4.34
CA ASP A 889 -23.55 26.67 5.63
C ASP A 889 -24.68 27.71 5.46
N LEU A 890 -24.49 28.72 4.60
CA LEU A 890 -25.55 29.68 4.23
C LEU A 890 -26.76 28.99 3.61
N ALA A 891 -26.54 28.01 2.71
CA ALA A 891 -27.62 27.24 2.11
C ALA A 891 -28.34 26.36 3.13
N ASP A 892 -27.58 25.69 3.99
CA ASP A 892 -28.11 24.84 5.06
C ASP A 892 -28.96 25.66 6.04
N ASP A 893 -28.53 26.87 6.40
CA ASP A 893 -29.28 27.77 7.29
C ASP A 893 -30.59 28.23 6.64
N VAL A 894 -30.56 28.58 5.34
CA VAL A 894 -31.78 28.92 4.59
C VAL A 894 -32.74 27.72 4.53
N VAL A 895 -32.23 26.51 4.27
CA VAL A 895 -33.05 25.29 4.25
C VAL A 895 -33.63 24.98 5.64
N ARG A 896 -32.84 25.09 6.72
CA ARG A 896 -33.32 24.92 8.10
C ARG A 896 -34.40 25.94 8.46
N GLY A 897 -34.29 27.17 7.99
CA GLY A 897 -35.33 28.20 8.14
C GLY A 897 -36.66 27.75 7.50
N ALA A 898 -36.63 27.20 6.29
CA ALA A 898 -37.84 26.69 5.64
C ALA A 898 -38.45 25.49 6.38
N ILE A 899 -37.60 24.55 6.83
CA ILE A 899 -38.03 23.39 7.63
C ILE A 899 -38.73 23.85 8.90
N PHE A 900 -38.19 24.86 9.60
CA PHE A 900 -38.80 25.43 10.80
C PHE A 900 -40.17 26.08 10.50
N LEU A 901 -40.28 26.86 9.42
CA LEU A 901 -41.55 27.48 9.03
C LEU A 901 -42.61 26.45 8.62
N LEU A 902 -42.23 25.40 7.89
CA LEU A 902 -43.14 24.30 7.55
C LEU A 902 -43.62 23.54 8.79
N LEU A 903 -42.75 23.34 9.78
CA LEU A 903 -43.13 22.73 11.05
C LEU A 903 -44.17 23.58 11.79
N LEU A 904 -44.06 24.92 11.74
CA LEU A 904 -45.04 25.85 12.34
C LEU A 904 -46.38 25.85 11.58
N CYS A 905 -46.35 25.60 10.27
CA CYS A 905 -47.57 25.51 9.45
C CYS A 905 -48.47 24.34 9.87
N VAL A 906 -47.90 23.25 10.42
CA VAL A 906 -48.66 22.05 10.85
C VAL A 906 -49.70 22.35 11.94
N PRO A 907 -49.34 22.85 13.14
CA PRO A 907 -50.32 23.17 14.17
C PRO A 907 -51.23 24.34 13.76
N PHE A 908 -50.70 25.29 12.99
CA PHE A 908 -51.49 26.41 12.50
C PHE A 908 -52.59 25.97 11.53
N ALA A 909 -52.28 25.08 10.58
CA ALA A 909 -53.26 24.55 9.63
C ALA A 909 -54.41 23.83 10.33
N PHE A 910 -54.11 23.09 11.40
CA PHE A 910 -55.12 22.48 12.26
C PHE A 910 -55.98 23.53 12.97
N CYS A 911 -55.38 24.56 13.57
CA CYS A 911 -56.12 25.62 14.25
C CYS A 911 -57.03 26.42 13.30
N VAL A 912 -56.54 26.73 12.08
CA VAL A 912 -57.32 27.43 11.06
C VAL A 912 -58.43 26.54 10.49
N GLU A 913 -58.21 25.23 10.33
CA GLU A 913 -59.29 24.30 9.99
C GLU A 913 -60.40 24.37 11.03
N ARG A 914 -60.03 24.37 12.31
CA ARG A 914 -60.97 24.46 13.43
C ARG A 914 -61.70 25.79 13.50
N LEU A 915 -61.05 26.87 13.08
CA LEU A 915 -61.64 28.21 13.04
C LEU A 915 -62.61 28.37 11.85
N LEU A 916 -62.21 27.98 10.63
CA LEU A 916 -62.96 28.24 9.40
C LEU A 916 -64.00 27.17 9.07
N ILE A 917 -63.66 25.88 9.22
CA ILE A 917 -64.52 24.75 8.83
C ILE A 917 -65.19 24.16 10.08
N GLY A 918 -64.37 23.78 11.06
CA GLY A 918 -64.80 23.26 12.37
C GLY A 918 -65.89 22.17 12.29
N THR A 919 -65.68 21.20 11.40
CA THR A 919 -66.58 20.04 11.21
C THR A 919 -66.30 18.93 12.23
N PRO A 920 -67.33 18.24 12.74
CA PRO A 920 -67.15 17.09 13.63
C PRO A 920 -66.73 15.81 12.89
N ASN A 921 -66.84 15.77 11.55
CA ASN A 921 -66.42 14.61 10.78
C ASN A 921 -64.90 14.59 10.62
N VAL A 922 -64.26 13.58 11.20
CA VAL A 922 -62.81 13.40 11.20
C VAL A 922 -62.23 13.39 9.78
N TYR A 923 -62.87 12.73 8.81
CA TYR A 923 -62.37 12.72 7.44
C TYR A 923 -62.35 14.11 6.81
N ARG A 924 -63.38 14.92 7.07
CA ARG A 924 -63.45 16.30 6.59
C ARG A 924 -62.47 17.22 7.32
N GLN A 925 -62.21 16.95 8.60
CA GLN A 925 -61.20 17.67 9.39
C GLN A 925 -59.78 17.43 8.86
N ILE A 926 -59.45 16.16 8.58
CA ILE A 926 -58.16 15.78 7.99
C ILE A 926 -58.01 16.45 6.63
N THR A 927 -59.04 16.35 5.78
CA THR A 927 -59.05 16.95 4.44
C THR A 927 -58.90 18.47 4.52
N GLY A 928 -59.63 19.14 5.42
CA GLY A 928 -59.56 20.59 5.61
C GLY A 928 -58.17 21.05 6.09
N SER A 929 -57.60 20.37 7.08
CA SER A 929 -56.27 20.70 7.61
C SER A 929 -55.18 20.46 6.55
N ALA A 930 -55.30 19.39 5.77
CA ALA A 930 -54.39 19.09 4.67
C ALA A 930 -54.48 20.12 3.54
N CYS A 931 -55.68 20.56 3.15
CA CYS A 931 -55.85 21.63 2.16
C CYS A 931 -55.25 22.96 2.65
N ILE A 932 -55.49 23.34 3.90
CA ILE A 932 -54.93 24.57 4.47
C ILE A 932 -53.41 24.48 4.53
N PHE A 933 -52.86 23.35 4.98
CA PHE A 933 -51.42 23.11 4.99
C PHE A 933 -50.83 23.19 3.57
N ALA A 934 -51.48 22.62 2.56
CA ALA A 934 -51.05 22.69 1.17
C ALA A 934 -51.04 24.14 0.63
N ILE A 935 -52.08 24.93 0.92
CA ILE A 935 -52.15 26.35 0.54
C ILE A 935 -51.03 27.15 1.20
N MET A 936 -50.82 26.98 2.51
CA MET A 936 -49.74 27.65 3.23
C MET A 936 -48.36 27.25 2.71
N THR A 937 -48.18 25.97 2.40
CA THR A 937 -46.94 25.47 1.81
C THR A 937 -46.70 26.07 0.43
N ALA A 938 -47.74 26.19 -0.40
CA ALA A 938 -47.66 26.86 -1.70
C ALA A 938 -47.32 28.35 -1.56
N ALA A 939 -47.89 29.03 -0.57
CA ALA A 939 -47.54 30.42 -0.25
C ALA A 939 -46.07 30.55 0.19
N LEU A 940 -45.61 29.68 1.10
CA LEU A 940 -44.22 29.63 1.54
C LEU A 940 -43.27 29.34 0.38
N TRP A 941 -43.66 28.48 -0.55
CA TRP A 941 -42.89 28.18 -1.77
C TRP A 941 -42.70 29.43 -2.63
N SER A 942 -43.73 30.26 -2.81
CA SER A 942 -43.64 31.46 -3.65
C SER A 942 -42.56 32.45 -3.18
N PHE A 943 -42.41 32.64 -1.86
CA PHE A 943 -41.57 33.71 -1.31
C PHE A 943 -40.31 33.24 -0.57
N HIS A 944 -40.27 32.00 -0.05
CA HIS A 944 -39.13 31.55 0.74
C HIS A 944 -37.97 31.04 -0.15
N PRO A 945 -36.75 31.59 -0.02
CA PRO A 945 -35.63 31.31 -0.93
C PRO A 945 -35.17 29.85 -0.93
N ALA A 946 -35.33 29.12 0.18
CA ALA A 946 -34.96 27.71 0.28
C ALA A 946 -35.55 26.81 -0.81
N PHE A 947 -36.78 27.10 -1.29
CA PHE A 947 -37.40 26.28 -2.33
C PHE A 947 -36.81 26.52 -3.72
N LYS A 948 -36.12 27.65 -3.92
CA LYS A 948 -35.38 27.96 -5.16
C LYS A 948 -33.93 27.47 -5.11
N ILE A 949 -33.36 27.39 -3.90
CA ILE A 949 -31.95 27.01 -3.67
C ILE A 949 -31.78 25.49 -3.49
N SER A 950 -32.78 24.79 -2.95
CA SER A 950 -32.70 23.35 -2.72
C SER A 950 -32.67 22.57 -4.04
N ALA A 951 -31.86 21.51 -4.08
CA ALA A 951 -31.81 20.60 -5.23
C ALA A 951 -33.11 19.80 -5.44
N SER A 952 -33.92 19.63 -4.39
CA SER A 952 -35.17 18.87 -4.46
C SER A 952 -36.21 19.44 -3.48
N PRO A 953 -36.72 20.66 -3.73
CA PRO A 953 -37.64 21.36 -2.83
C PRO A 953 -38.93 20.59 -2.60
N LEU A 954 -39.38 19.82 -3.60
CA LEU A 954 -40.53 18.94 -3.52
C LEU A 954 -40.39 17.84 -2.46
N ILE A 955 -39.18 17.31 -2.25
CA ILE A 955 -38.94 16.25 -1.26
C ILE A 955 -39.16 16.80 0.16
N ILE A 956 -38.72 18.04 0.42
CA ILE A 956 -38.93 18.70 1.72
C ILE A 956 -40.44 18.82 1.99
N VAL A 957 -41.20 19.33 1.01
CA VAL A 957 -42.65 19.46 1.12
C VAL A 957 -43.33 18.09 1.32
N LEU A 958 -42.95 17.09 0.52
CA LEU A 958 -43.52 15.75 0.59
C LEU A 958 -43.25 15.07 1.94
N ALA A 959 -42.03 15.19 2.45
CA ALA A 959 -41.67 14.64 3.75
C ALA A 959 -42.53 15.24 4.89
N PHE A 960 -42.72 16.56 4.89
CA PHE A 960 -43.59 17.23 5.87
C PHE A 960 -45.06 16.87 5.70
N ALA A 961 -45.54 16.74 4.46
CA ALA A 961 -46.90 16.30 4.19
C ALA A 961 -47.14 14.87 4.71
N ILE A 962 -46.19 13.95 4.50
CA ILE A 962 -46.25 12.57 5.01
C ILE A 962 -46.24 12.59 6.54
N ILE A 963 -45.29 13.28 7.17
CA ILE A 963 -45.20 13.39 8.63
C ILE A 963 -46.49 13.97 9.22
N PHE A 964 -47.05 15.01 8.61
CA PHE A 964 -48.29 15.63 9.04
C PHE A 964 -49.48 14.66 8.95
N MET A 965 -49.66 14.04 7.79
CA MET A 965 -50.75 13.08 7.58
C MET A 965 -50.63 11.89 8.53
N SER A 966 -49.43 11.35 8.72
CA SER A 966 -49.16 10.27 9.69
C SER A 966 -49.47 10.71 11.12
N LEU A 967 -49.04 11.90 11.55
CA LEU A 967 -49.30 12.41 12.89
C LEU A 967 -50.80 12.56 13.16
N VAL A 968 -51.53 13.15 12.22
CA VAL A 968 -52.98 13.33 12.34
C VAL A 968 -53.69 11.97 12.41
N VAL A 969 -53.31 11.01 11.57
CA VAL A 969 -53.86 9.64 11.60
C VAL A 969 -53.56 8.95 12.92
N ILE A 970 -52.33 9.05 13.44
CA ILE A 970 -51.93 8.47 14.74
C ILE A 970 -52.79 9.03 15.87
N VAL A 971 -52.97 10.35 15.93
CA VAL A 971 -53.79 11.02 16.97
C VAL A 971 -55.25 10.56 16.88
N VAL A 972 -55.82 10.48 15.67
CA VAL A 972 -57.19 9.99 15.46
C VAL A 972 -57.34 8.54 15.88
N LEU A 973 -56.39 7.69 15.50
CA LEU A 973 -56.41 6.25 15.80
C LEU A 973 -56.24 6.02 17.30
N TYR A 974 -55.37 6.79 17.96
CA TYR A 974 -55.24 6.79 19.41
C TYR A 974 -56.53 7.21 20.11
N ASN A 975 -57.17 8.29 19.67
CA ASN A 975 -58.45 8.74 20.24
C ASN A 975 -59.55 7.69 20.05
N LYS A 976 -59.61 7.03 18.89
CA LYS A 976 -60.58 5.94 18.64
C LYS A 976 -60.27 4.70 19.48
N PHE A 977 -59.00 4.35 19.61
CA PHE A 977 -58.53 3.25 20.46
C PHE A 977 -58.84 3.52 21.93
N ASP A 978 -58.64 4.74 22.43
CA ASP A 978 -59.00 5.15 23.79
C ASP A 978 -60.51 5.06 24.05
N VAL A 979 -61.34 5.49 23.09
CA VAL A 979 -62.80 5.32 23.16
C VAL A 979 -63.19 3.84 23.23
N GLU A 980 -62.56 2.99 22.42
CA GLU A 980 -62.86 1.55 22.41
C GLU A 980 -62.31 0.83 23.65
N LEU A 981 -61.13 1.22 24.14
CA LEU A 981 -60.56 0.77 25.43
C LEU A 981 -61.47 1.14 26.59
N LYS A 982 -62.02 2.36 26.61
CA LYS A 982 -63.00 2.80 27.61
C LYS A 982 -64.29 2.00 27.53
N ARG A 983 -64.71 1.60 26.33
CA ARG A 983 -65.85 0.70 26.10
C ARG A 983 -65.59 -0.73 26.58
N ILE A 984 -64.37 -1.24 26.42
CA ILE A 984 -63.96 -2.57 26.89
C ILE A 984 -63.72 -2.57 28.41
N ARG A 985 -63.24 -1.45 28.97
CA ARG A 985 -63.02 -1.24 30.41
C ARG A 985 -64.30 -0.95 31.19
N SER A 986 -65.46 -0.81 30.55
CA SER A 986 -66.76 -0.56 31.22
C SER A 986 -67.29 -1.72 32.09
N GLY A 987 -66.45 -2.70 32.42
CA GLY A 987 -66.72 -3.74 33.43
C GLY A 987 -65.80 -3.70 34.67
N ARG A 988 -64.69 -2.93 34.68
CA ARG A 988 -63.79 -2.84 35.85
C ARG A 988 -63.17 -1.45 35.95
N ALA A 989 -63.67 -0.65 36.88
CA ALA A 989 -63.11 0.63 37.27
C ALA A 989 -61.79 0.43 38.02
N ILE A 990 -60.68 0.92 37.46
CA ILE A 990 -59.50 1.36 38.23
C ILE A 990 -58.94 2.62 37.58
N SER A 991 -58.78 3.61 38.44
CA SER A 991 -58.24 4.95 38.25
C SER A 991 -56.75 4.96 37.95
N ASP A 992 -56.37 5.53 36.81
CA ASP A 992 -55.07 6.18 36.58
C ASP A 992 -55.26 7.22 35.46
N ASP A 993 -55.89 8.35 35.79
CA ASP A 993 -56.28 9.38 34.81
C ASP A 993 -55.95 10.82 35.26
N VAL A 994 -54.80 10.99 35.94
CA VAL A 994 -54.39 12.32 36.47
C VAL A 994 -53.42 13.06 35.53
N ASN A 995 -52.57 12.35 34.77
CA ASN A 995 -51.63 13.01 33.83
C ASN A 995 -52.23 13.30 32.44
N LEU A 996 -53.20 12.50 31.97
CA LEU A 996 -53.90 12.73 30.71
C LEU A 996 -54.87 13.93 30.77
N ARG A 997 -55.39 14.25 31.96
CA ARG A 997 -56.28 15.40 32.19
C ARG A 997 -55.62 16.75 31.91
N ARG A 998 -54.33 16.95 32.18
CA ARG A 998 -53.68 18.27 31.95
C ARG A 998 -53.55 18.60 30.47
N VAL A 999 -53.15 17.63 29.65
CA VAL A 999 -53.05 17.80 28.19
C VAL A 999 -54.43 17.87 27.54
N GLY A 1000 -55.38 17.04 27.99
CA GLY A 1000 -56.76 17.08 27.51
C GLY A 1000 -57.51 18.38 27.87
N VAL A 1001 -57.29 18.93 29.08
CA VAL A 1001 -57.87 20.22 29.50
C VAL A 1001 -57.28 21.38 28.71
N LEU A 1002 -55.96 21.39 28.47
CA LEU A 1002 -55.31 22.43 27.66
C LEU A 1002 -55.81 22.37 26.21
N ALA A 1003 -55.89 21.16 25.62
CA ALA A 1003 -56.41 20.97 24.27
C ALA A 1003 -57.89 21.38 24.15
N ASN A 1004 -58.72 21.04 25.13
CA ASN A 1004 -60.12 21.47 25.17
C ASN A 1004 -60.26 22.98 25.38
N ALA A 1005 -59.40 23.61 26.18
CA ALA A 1005 -59.38 25.07 26.34
C ALA A 1005 -59.00 25.79 25.03
N VAL A 1006 -58.02 25.27 24.28
CA VAL A 1006 -57.65 25.78 22.95
C VAL A 1006 -58.80 25.60 21.95
N LEU A 1007 -59.40 24.40 21.88
CA LEU A 1007 -60.52 24.13 20.98
C LEU A 1007 -61.76 24.98 21.34
N LEU A 1008 -62.03 25.19 22.63
CA LEU A 1008 -63.12 26.05 23.12
C LEU A 1008 -62.83 27.53 22.82
N GLY A 1009 -61.58 27.97 22.96
CA GLY A 1009 -61.13 29.30 22.55
C GLY A 1009 -61.36 29.54 21.06
N ILE A 1010 -60.95 28.59 20.21
CA ILE A 1010 -61.18 28.64 18.75
C ILE A 1010 -62.67 28.66 18.42
N ALA A 1011 -63.48 27.84 19.10
CA ALA A 1011 -64.93 27.82 18.90
C ALA A 1011 -65.61 29.14 19.31
N ASN A 1012 -65.11 29.82 20.35
CA ASN A 1012 -65.59 31.15 20.76
C ASN A 1012 -65.20 32.26 19.78
N MET A 1013 -63.99 32.22 19.21
CA MET A 1013 -63.59 33.15 18.13
C MET A 1013 -64.50 33.03 16.90
N ARG A 1014 -64.93 31.81 16.54
CA ARG A 1014 -65.87 31.61 15.43
C ARG A 1014 -67.27 32.20 15.67
N ARG A 1015 -67.68 32.39 16.94
CA ARG A 1015 -69.01 32.93 17.31
C ARG A 1015 -69.08 34.47 17.31
N ARG A 1016 -67.95 35.16 17.14
CA ARG A 1016 -67.87 36.62 17.02
C ARG A 1016 -66.94 36.94 15.85
N PRO A 1017 -67.49 37.15 14.63
CA PRO A 1017 -66.70 37.31 13.41
C PRO A 1017 -65.77 38.52 13.46
#